data_AF-A0A2N3I6A1-F1
#
_entry.id   AF-A0A2N3I6A1-F1
#
_cell.length_a   1.000
_cell.length_b   1.000
_cell.length_c   1.000
_cell.angle_alpha   90.00
_cell.angle_beta   90.00
_cell.angle_gamma   90.00
#
_symmetry.space_group_name_H-M   'P 1'
#
loop_
_entity.id
_entity.type
_entity.pdbx_description
1 polymer ?
#
loop_
_entity_poly.entity_id
_entity_poly.type
_entity_poly.pdbx_seq_one_letter_code
_entity_poly.pdbx_strand_id
1 'polypeptide(L)'
;MVKMQEETKNHICVHCGDDCGSHPVIWDDKPFCCNGCSTVYQILHENELCTYYDFESNPGIKIDAGKYKEKFAFLDDQEIADQLYDFAEGNIRKVSFYIPSIHCSSCIWLLEHLNILNKGVIKSMVNFVKKEVAITFNSDEISIKELAELLSSIHYVPEITLDKLQEKQNVEVNKSLLYKIGIAGFCFGNIMLLSLPEYVPGHEYLETHFKEFFGMMNFLLVLPVFFYSGSDYLLSAAKAIKHKFINIDVPISMGILMLFIQSSIEIFTGSGSGYMDSLTGLIFFLLVGKWYQNRTYQALSFERDYRSYFPVAVSKLENGVEISTPIEKLQKGDILLIRNQELIPADGILMKGEAQIDYSFVTGESKPVFKESGDSLFAGGKQMGSAIEITIEKDVVQSRLTQLWNQFEGGEASGTKLNSLIDQISKYFTIVIIAIGMFAGIYWLLNDSSKAVFAFTSVLIVACPCALALSAPFALGNTMRLMGRMGIYLKSAAVVEKLNYITTIVFDKTGTITQADEVKVNFHGDTLKEEDKVAVKSLTRHSTHVLSSSLYEFYKNIPPETVVDYAELPSMGISGTINGRQIKLGSAKFIREGKTESSSLSTEVYLSVDGKVKGYFSLSNQYRTGLSELIDDLAPKFDLHILSGDNDSEMENLKQIFPAKSTIRFNQSPNDKLEYISNLKKENKRVLMIGDGLNDAGALKASDVGISIADDIYHFSPACDAILEASKFQQLQHFLKVSKRSVLIVKLSFILSFLYNIFGLYFAVQGILSPIVAALLMPISSISVVAFATFTTNYIAQSKEINNKPESNIEASKTTASLKKTVQLN
;
A
#
# COMPACT_ATOMS: atom_id res chain seq x y z
N MET A 1 -26.34 66.17 1.60
CA MET A 1 -26.46 64.85 0.93
C MET A 1 -25.38 64.73 -0.13
N VAL A 2 -24.22 64.18 0.24
CA VAL A 2 -23.28 63.55 -0.72
C VAL A 2 -22.72 62.36 0.04
N LYS A 3 -23.17 61.15 -0.31
CA LYS A 3 -22.60 59.90 0.16
C LYS A 3 -21.18 59.80 -0.41
N MET A 4 -20.16 59.87 0.45
CA MET A 4 -18.83 59.39 0.10
C MET A 4 -18.92 57.87 -0.05
N GLN A 5 -18.64 57.39 -1.27
CA GLN A 5 -18.42 55.98 -1.55
C GLN A 5 -17.16 55.55 -0.79
N GLU A 6 -17.31 54.64 0.17
CA GLU A 6 -16.20 53.84 0.67
C GLU A 6 -15.76 52.90 -0.46
N GLU A 7 -14.56 53.12 -0.98
CA GLU A 7 -13.85 52.13 -1.78
C GLU A 7 -13.54 50.92 -0.89
N THR A 8 -14.26 49.82 -1.08
CA THR A 8 -13.92 48.50 -0.52
C THR A 8 -12.60 48.03 -1.14
N LYS A 9 -11.47 48.35 -0.51
CA LYS A 9 -10.20 47.65 -0.79
C LYS A 9 -10.35 46.22 -0.26
N ASN A 10 -10.35 45.23 -1.16
CA ASN A 10 -10.21 43.83 -0.80
C ASN A 10 -8.90 43.64 -0.02
N HIS A 11 -8.98 43.45 1.29
CA HIS A 11 -7.84 43.12 2.12
C HIS A 11 -7.61 41.60 2.02
N ILE A 12 -6.74 41.19 1.10
CA ILE A 12 -6.35 39.79 0.92
C ILE A 12 -5.28 39.45 1.98
N CYS A 13 -5.45 38.31 2.66
CA CYS A 13 -4.53 37.86 3.69
C CYS A 13 -3.17 37.48 3.09
N VAL A 14 -2.09 38.04 3.65
CA VAL A 14 -0.72 37.81 3.16
C VAL A 14 -0.24 36.36 3.35
N HIS A 15 -0.82 35.62 4.30
CA HIS A 15 -0.40 34.25 4.59
C HIS A 15 -1.19 33.19 3.83
N CYS A 16 -2.52 33.32 3.76
CA CYS A 16 -3.41 32.31 3.21
C CYS A 16 -4.13 32.71 1.91
N GLY A 17 -4.07 33.98 1.51
CA GLY A 17 -4.75 34.46 0.29
C GLY A 17 -6.27 34.62 0.41
N ASP A 18 -6.86 34.39 1.59
CA ASP A 18 -8.30 34.59 1.84
C ASP A 18 -8.66 36.07 2.06
N ASP A 19 -9.93 36.42 1.84
CA ASP A 19 -10.49 37.73 2.21
C ASP A 19 -10.45 37.93 3.74
N CYS A 20 -9.87 39.03 4.20
CA CYS A 20 -9.79 39.37 5.62
C CYS A 20 -11.09 39.96 6.18
N GLY A 21 -12.10 40.21 5.33
CA GLY A 21 -13.38 40.77 5.74
C GLY A 21 -13.27 42.22 6.23
N SER A 22 -14.28 42.69 6.95
CA SER A 22 -14.41 44.09 7.39
C SER A 22 -13.50 44.51 8.56
N HIS A 23 -12.89 43.54 9.26
CA HIS A 23 -11.98 43.78 10.40
C HIS A 23 -10.74 42.87 10.33
N PRO A 24 -9.76 43.16 9.47
CA PRO A 24 -8.53 42.38 9.38
C PRO A 24 -7.69 42.47 10.66
N VAL A 25 -7.00 41.39 11.02
CA VAL A 25 -5.92 41.43 12.00
C VAL A 25 -4.71 42.08 11.33
N ILE A 26 -4.18 43.17 11.87
CA ILE A 26 -3.06 43.91 11.27
C ILE A 26 -1.79 43.68 12.10
N TRP A 27 -0.71 43.27 11.43
CA TRP A 27 0.62 43.16 12.01
C TRP A 27 1.66 43.59 10.96
N ASP A 28 2.57 44.50 11.31
CA ASP A 28 3.57 45.09 10.40
C ASP A 28 2.96 45.66 9.09
N ASP A 29 1.89 46.46 9.22
CA ASP A 29 1.11 47.04 8.11
C ASP A 29 0.53 46.02 7.09
N LYS A 30 0.52 44.73 7.44
CA LYS A 30 -0.01 43.64 6.60
C LYS A 30 -1.33 43.10 7.16
N PRO A 31 -2.36 42.90 6.32
CA PRO A 31 -3.64 42.34 6.74
C PRO A 31 -3.63 40.81 6.80
N PHE A 32 -4.25 40.25 7.84
CA PHE A 32 -4.44 38.82 8.06
C PHE A 32 -5.90 38.47 8.36
N CYS A 33 -6.38 37.33 7.85
CA CYS A 33 -7.77 36.89 8.04
C CYS A 33 -8.05 36.36 9.46
N CYS A 34 -7.02 35.98 10.22
CA CYS A 34 -7.13 35.54 11.61
C CYS A 34 -5.80 35.72 12.38
N ASN A 35 -5.86 35.63 13.70
CA ASN A 35 -4.68 35.66 14.57
C ASN A 35 -3.68 34.54 14.22
N GLY A 36 -4.15 33.36 13.81
CA GLY A 36 -3.26 32.27 13.41
C GLY A 36 -2.37 32.63 12.21
N CYS A 37 -2.94 33.24 11.18
CA CYS A 37 -2.19 33.70 10.01
C CYS A 37 -1.16 34.80 10.37
N SER A 38 -1.55 35.71 11.26
CA SER A 38 -0.65 36.75 11.79
C SER A 38 0.51 36.14 12.60
N THR A 39 0.23 35.18 13.48
CA THR A 39 1.24 34.51 14.31
C THR A 39 2.23 33.69 13.47
N VAL A 40 1.77 32.92 12.48
CA VAL A 40 2.67 32.16 11.61
C VAL A 40 3.56 33.11 10.79
N TYR A 41 3.00 34.20 10.29
CA TYR A 41 3.77 35.22 9.59
C TYR A 41 4.82 35.88 10.49
N GLN A 42 4.44 36.29 11.70
CA GLN A 42 5.35 36.87 12.69
C GLN A 42 6.53 35.94 13.00
N ILE A 43 6.28 34.65 13.18
CA ILE A 43 7.33 33.66 13.50
C ILE A 43 8.30 33.45 12.34
N LEU A 44 7.78 33.34 11.11
CA LEU A 44 8.63 33.24 9.92
C LEU A 44 9.46 34.52 9.73
N HIS A 45 8.90 35.67 10.07
CA HIS A 45 9.60 36.95 10.02
C HIS A 45 10.70 37.06 11.08
N GLU A 46 10.41 36.72 12.33
CA GLU A 46 11.36 36.76 13.45
C GLU A 46 12.54 35.78 13.28
N ASN A 47 12.38 34.72 12.48
CA ASN A 47 13.42 33.71 12.21
C ASN A 47 14.11 33.90 10.84
N GLU A 48 13.92 35.04 10.16
CA GLU A 48 14.51 35.32 8.82
C GLU A 48 14.10 34.33 7.71
N LEU A 49 12.98 33.62 7.87
CA LEU A 49 12.46 32.62 6.93
C LEU A 49 11.45 33.18 5.93
N CYS A 50 11.51 34.48 5.64
CA CYS A 50 10.55 35.15 4.73
C CYS A 50 10.59 34.63 3.28
N THR A 51 11.68 34.00 2.86
CA THR A 51 11.81 33.32 1.57
C THR A 51 10.81 32.18 1.39
N TYR A 52 10.19 31.69 2.47
CA TYR A 52 9.07 30.74 2.43
C TYR A 52 7.94 31.19 1.48
N TYR A 53 7.63 32.49 1.45
CA TYR A 53 6.58 33.06 0.60
C TYR A 53 6.98 33.24 -0.86
N ASP A 54 8.26 33.01 -1.21
CA ASP A 54 8.73 33.07 -2.60
C ASP A 54 8.52 31.73 -3.34
N PHE A 55 8.28 30.64 -2.60
CA PHE A 55 8.13 29.29 -3.18
C PHE A 55 6.70 28.95 -3.61
N GLU A 56 5.69 29.58 -3.01
CA GLU A 56 4.26 29.38 -3.31
C GLU A 56 3.47 30.66 -3.03
N SER A 57 2.50 31.00 -3.90
CA SER A 57 1.77 32.27 -3.84
C SER A 57 0.74 32.36 -2.71
N ASN A 58 0.29 31.24 -2.10
CA ASN A 58 -0.67 31.20 -0.98
C ASN A 58 -0.46 29.94 -0.11
N PRO A 59 0.50 29.92 0.84
CA PRO A 59 0.88 28.71 1.58
C PRO A 59 -0.09 28.26 2.68
N GLY A 60 -1.21 28.98 2.90
CA GLY A 60 -2.26 28.55 3.82
C GLY A 60 -3.59 28.42 3.07
N ILE A 61 -4.10 27.22 2.85
CA ILE A 61 -5.49 27.05 2.40
C ILE A 61 -6.33 26.75 3.63
N LYS A 62 -7.25 27.65 4.00
CA LYS A 62 -8.21 27.39 5.06
C LYS A 62 -9.26 26.42 4.51
N ILE A 63 -9.32 25.21 5.06
CA ILE A 63 -10.44 24.30 4.77
C ILE A 63 -11.60 24.69 5.69
N ASP A 64 -12.79 24.81 5.11
CA ASP A 64 -14.01 25.14 5.82
C ASP A 64 -14.26 24.12 6.96
N ALA A 65 -14.10 24.57 8.22
CA ALA A 65 -14.20 23.73 9.41
C ALA A 65 -15.57 23.05 9.55
N GLY A 66 -16.61 23.58 8.88
CA GLY A 66 -17.93 22.97 8.81
C GLY A 66 -17.96 21.56 8.21
N LYS A 67 -17.02 21.22 7.31
CA LYS A 67 -16.98 19.90 6.64
C LYS A 67 -16.58 18.73 7.55
N TYR A 68 -15.95 18.99 8.70
CA TYR A 68 -15.38 17.95 9.57
C TYR A 68 -16.10 17.76 10.91
N LYS A 69 -17.07 18.63 11.26
CA LYS A 69 -17.84 18.50 12.51
C LYS A 69 -18.62 17.18 12.59
N GLU A 70 -19.16 16.72 11.47
CA GLU A 70 -19.88 15.45 11.41
C GLU A 70 -18.93 14.24 11.43
N LYS A 71 -17.71 14.39 10.88
CA LYS A 71 -16.72 13.30 10.78
C LYS A 71 -16.29 12.77 12.15
N PHE A 72 -16.22 13.63 13.16
CA PHE A 72 -15.75 13.27 14.51
C PHE A 72 -16.87 13.17 15.54
N ALA A 73 -18.14 13.21 15.13
CA ALA A 73 -19.28 13.13 16.04
C ALA A 73 -19.29 11.85 16.90
N PHE A 74 -18.71 10.75 16.41
CA PHE A 74 -18.56 9.52 17.18
C PHE A 74 -17.67 9.66 18.43
N LEU A 75 -16.82 10.70 18.50
CA LEU A 75 -15.99 10.99 19.66
C LEU A 75 -16.76 11.63 20.83
N ASP A 76 -18.04 11.99 20.63
CA ASP A 76 -18.93 12.40 21.72
C ASP A 76 -19.36 11.20 22.60
N ASP A 77 -19.23 9.96 22.09
CA ASP A 77 -19.45 8.76 22.87
C ASP A 77 -18.29 8.52 23.85
N GLN A 78 -18.60 8.53 25.15
CA GLN A 78 -17.60 8.38 26.21
C GLN A 78 -16.88 7.03 26.16
N GLU A 79 -17.54 5.93 25.75
CA GLU A 79 -16.86 4.63 25.66
C GLU A 79 -15.80 4.63 24.56
N ILE A 80 -16.07 5.29 23.43
CA ILE A 80 -15.12 5.39 22.32
C ILE A 80 -13.99 6.36 22.67
N ALA A 81 -14.32 7.50 23.30
CA ALA A 81 -13.33 8.45 23.78
C ALA A 81 -12.36 7.81 24.78
N ASP A 82 -12.88 7.02 25.73
CA ASP A 82 -12.08 6.37 26.76
C ASP A 82 -11.12 5.31 26.20
N GLN A 83 -11.53 4.60 25.14
CA GLN A 83 -10.65 3.65 24.45
C GLN A 83 -9.44 4.34 23.79
N LEU A 84 -9.61 5.57 23.31
CA LEU A 84 -8.57 6.32 22.61
C LEU A 84 -7.53 6.93 23.55
N TYR A 85 -7.85 7.09 24.83
CA TYR A 85 -6.91 7.64 25.79
C TYR A 85 -5.75 6.67 26.06
N ASP A 86 -4.52 7.15 25.86
CA ASP A 86 -3.30 6.49 26.33
C ASP A 86 -3.21 6.52 27.86
N PHE A 87 -3.81 7.54 28.48
CA PHE A 87 -3.77 7.80 29.91
C PHE A 87 -4.94 8.71 30.30
N ALA A 88 -5.58 8.39 31.43
CA ALA A 88 -6.67 9.16 32.00
C ALA A 88 -6.58 9.18 33.52
N GLU A 89 -6.34 10.36 34.11
CA GLU A 89 -6.35 10.56 35.56
C GLU A 89 -6.93 11.95 35.89
N GLY A 90 -8.01 11.99 36.68
CA GLY A 90 -8.71 13.25 36.99
C GLY A 90 -9.27 13.91 35.72
N ASN A 91 -8.90 15.16 35.48
CA ASN A 91 -9.22 15.93 34.27
C ASN A 91 -8.08 15.94 33.23
N ILE A 92 -6.97 15.26 33.49
CA ILE A 92 -5.88 15.15 32.53
C ILE A 92 -6.11 13.90 31.67
N ARG A 93 -6.08 14.11 30.35
CA ARG A 93 -6.16 13.05 29.34
C ARG A 93 -4.95 13.11 28.43
N LYS A 94 -4.50 11.95 27.96
CA LYS A 94 -3.46 11.84 26.94
C LYS A 94 -3.96 10.98 25.79
N VAL A 95 -3.75 11.43 24.57
CA VAL A 95 -4.12 10.71 23.34
C VAL A 95 -2.98 10.77 22.33
N SER A 96 -2.83 9.72 21.54
CA SER A 96 -1.89 9.68 20.41
C SER A 96 -2.64 9.52 19.10
N PHE A 97 -2.55 10.53 18.23
CA PHE A 97 -3.18 10.51 16.91
C PHE A 97 -2.14 10.24 15.83
N TYR A 98 -2.49 9.39 14.86
CA TYR A 98 -1.74 9.24 13.63
C TYR A 98 -2.18 10.30 12.62
N ILE A 99 -1.20 10.99 12.04
CA ILE A 99 -1.42 12.13 11.15
C ILE A 99 -0.53 11.95 9.91
N PRO A 100 -1.04 11.36 8.82
CA PRO A 100 -0.24 11.03 7.64
C PRO A 100 0.34 12.26 6.94
N SER A 101 -0.24 13.45 7.15
CA SER A 101 0.20 14.72 6.58
C SER A 101 1.45 15.32 7.22
N ILE A 102 2.04 14.70 8.26
CA ILE A 102 3.36 15.14 8.79
C ILE A 102 4.46 14.83 7.76
N HIS A 103 5.12 15.86 7.21
CA HIS A 103 6.12 15.70 6.15
C HIS A 103 7.36 16.61 6.26
N CYS A 104 7.34 17.68 7.04
CA CYS A 104 8.47 18.60 7.20
C CYS A 104 8.71 19.02 8.67
N SER A 105 9.82 19.70 8.93
CA SER A 105 10.16 20.24 10.26
C SER A 105 9.16 21.29 10.75
N SER A 106 8.53 22.03 9.83
CA SER A 106 7.46 22.98 10.17
C SER A 106 6.22 22.29 10.72
N CYS A 107 5.89 21.07 10.24
CA CYS A 107 4.82 20.24 10.81
C CYS A 107 5.09 19.90 12.27
N ILE A 108 6.35 19.54 12.58
CA ILE A 108 6.77 19.19 13.94
C ILE A 108 6.58 20.39 14.85
N TRP A 109 7.12 21.55 14.47
CA TRP A 109 7.03 22.75 15.28
C TRP A 109 5.58 23.15 15.57
N LEU A 110 4.72 23.20 14.54
CA LEU A 110 3.31 23.58 14.70
C LEU A 110 2.56 22.62 15.64
N LEU A 111 2.71 21.31 15.41
CA LEU A 111 2.01 20.29 16.20
C LEU A 111 2.55 20.18 17.62
N GLU A 112 3.81 20.51 17.89
CA GLU A 112 4.35 20.55 19.27
C GLU A 112 3.89 21.80 20.04
N HIS A 113 3.47 22.85 19.34
CA HIS A 113 2.99 24.11 19.91
C HIS A 113 1.46 24.27 19.86
N LEU A 114 0.70 23.17 19.88
CA LEU A 114 -0.77 23.18 19.91
C LEU A 114 -1.33 23.93 21.14
N ASN A 115 -0.58 24.01 22.23
CA ASN A 115 -0.91 24.79 23.43
C ASN A 115 -1.00 26.30 23.19
N ILE A 116 -0.35 26.82 22.14
CA ILE A 116 -0.50 28.21 21.70
C ILE A 116 -1.86 28.42 21.02
N LEU A 117 -2.33 27.41 20.28
CA LEU A 117 -3.57 27.47 19.50
C LEU A 117 -4.81 27.21 20.37
N ASN A 118 -4.70 26.35 21.39
CA ASN A 118 -5.77 26.10 22.36
C ASN A 118 -5.19 25.88 23.76
N LYS A 119 -5.66 26.67 24.74
CA LYS A 119 -5.18 26.65 26.12
C LYS A 119 -5.49 25.34 26.86
N GLY A 120 -6.49 24.58 26.41
CA GLY A 120 -6.82 23.26 26.95
C GLY A 120 -5.76 22.20 26.64
N VAL A 121 -4.86 22.44 25.69
CA VAL A 121 -3.71 21.56 25.41
C VAL A 121 -2.56 21.91 26.35
N ILE A 122 -2.16 20.96 27.19
CA ILE A 122 -1.07 21.12 28.17
C ILE A 122 0.28 20.90 27.47
N LYS A 123 0.38 19.84 26.68
CA LYS A 123 1.63 19.44 26.00
C LYS A 123 1.32 18.66 24.74
N SER A 124 2.10 18.88 23.69
CA SER A 124 2.06 18.07 22.47
C SER A 124 3.49 17.68 22.06
N MET A 125 3.68 16.45 21.59
CA MET A 125 4.97 15.93 21.12
C MET A 125 4.79 15.14 19.83
N VAL A 126 5.64 15.38 18.84
CA VAL A 126 5.52 14.73 17.53
C VAL A 126 6.57 13.63 17.37
N ASN A 127 6.10 12.44 17.02
CA ASN A 127 6.95 11.37 16.51
C ASN A 127 6.95 11.40 14.98
N PHE A 128 7.94 12.08 14.40
CA PHE A 128 8.05 12.25 12.95
C PHE A 128 8.14 10.94 12.18
N VAL A 129 8.88 9.94 12.70
CA VAL A 129 9.09 8.65 12.03
C VAL A 129 7.80 7.84 11.94
N LYS A 130 6.99 7.89 13.01
CA LYS A 130 5.69 7.20 13.05
C LYS A 130 4.53 8.03 12.52
N LYS A 131 4.78 9.31 12.21
CA LYS A 131 3.75 10.31 11.90
C LYS A 131 2.64 10.34 12.97
N GLU A 132 3.03 10.32 14.24
CA GLU A 132 2.10 10.35 15.37
C GLU A 132 2.32 11.63 16.20
N VAL A 133 1.25 12.22 16.71
CA VAL A 133 1.30 13.31 17.69
C VAL A 133 0.68 12.84 19.01
N ALA A 134 1.43 12.94 20.09
CA ALA A 134 0.98 12.62 21.44
C ALA A 134 0.62 13.90 22.17
N ILE A 135 -0.66 14.05 22.53
CA ILE A 135 -1.24 15.26 23.09
C ILE A 135 -1.75 14.98 24.50
N THR A 136 -1.29 15.77 25.47
CA THR A 136 -1.83 15.84 26.82
C THR A 136 -2.70 17.09 26.93
N PHE A 137 -3.95 16.94 27.35
CA PHE A 137 -4.93 18.02 27.42
C PHE A 137 -5.83 17.90 28.66
N ASN A 138 -6.46 19.01 29.03
CA ASN A 138 -7.44 19.08 30.11
C ASN A 138 -8.86 18.84 29.54
N SER A 139 -9.51 17.75 29.96
CA SER A 139 -10.83 17.34 29.47
C SER A 139 -11.96 18.30 29.88
N ASP A 140 -11.74 19.16 30.88
CA ASP A 140 -12.72 20.18 31.28
C ASP A 140 -12.70 21.39 30.33
N GLU A 141 -11.59 21.61 29.62
CA GLU A 141 -11.38 22.77 28.74
C GLU A 141 -11.49 22.43 27.24
N ILE A 142 -11.13 21.20 26.85
CA ILE A 142 -11.24 20.74 25.48
C ILE A 142 -11.58 19.24 25.46
N SER A 143 -12.61 18.87 24.70
CA SER A 143 -12.96 17.48 24.44
C SER A 143 -12.03 16.85 23.39
N ILE A 144 -11.95 15.51 23.37
CA ILE A 144 -11.18 14.79 22.35
C ILE A 144 -11.70 15.07 20.92
N LYS A 145 -13.01 15.31 20.78
CA LYS A 145 -13.63 15.75 19.52
C LYS A 145 -13.13 17.11 19.10
N GLU A 146 -13.21 18.11 19.98
CA GLU A 146 -12.72 19.46 19.70
C GLU A 146 -11.22 19.47 19.41
N LEU A 147 -10.46 18.56 20.03
CA LEU A 147 -9.03 18.37 19.73
C LEU A 147 -8.80 17.82 18.32
N ALA A 148 -9.60 16.84 17.87
CA ALA A 148 -9.54 16.31 16.50
C ALA A 148 -10.01 17.34 15.45
N GLU A 149 -11.02 18.15 15.78
CA GLU A 149 -11.47 19.29 14.98
C GLU A 149 -10.39 20.38 14.89
N LEU A 150 -9.73 20.70 16.01
CA LEU A 150 -8.62 21.65 16.06
C LEU A 150 -7.48 21.21 15.13
N LEU A 151 -7.05 19.96 15.22
CA LEU A 151 -6.03 19.37 14.34
C LEU A 151 -6.44 19.42 12.86
N SER A 152 -7.71 19.14 12.57
CA SER A 152 -8.23 19.20 11.21
C SER A 152 -8.29 20.64 10.67
N SER A 153 -8.58 21.62 11.53
CA SER A 153 -8.63 23.05 11.16
C SER A 153 -7.27 23.61 10.72
N ILE A 154 -6.17 23.02 11.20
CA ILE A 154 -4.79 23.36 10.80
C ILE A 154 -4.22 22.42 9.73
N HIS A 155 -5.08 21.66 9.03
CA HIS A 155 -4.71 20.73 7.95
C HIS A 155 -3.97 19.45 8.38
N TYR A 156 -4.06 19.09 9.66
CA TYR A 156 -3.48 17.87 10.22
C TYR A 156 -4.59 16.92 10.68
N VAL A 157 -5.39 16.45 9.73
CA VAL A 157 -6.55 15.57 10.00
C VAL A 157 -6.07 14.26 10.65
N PRO A 158 -6.47 13.93 11.89
CA PRO A 158 -6.11 12.68 12.52
C PRO A 158 -6.89 11.51 11.91
N GLU A 159 -6.18 10.42 11.61
CA GLU A 159 -6.80 9.14 11.25
C GLU A 159 -7.05 8.33 12.52
N ILE A 160 -8.32 8.12 12.83
CA ILE A 160 -8.77 7.35 14.00
C ILE A 160 -9.32 6.02 13.47
N THR A 161 -8.56 4.94 13.64
CA THR A 161 -8.91 3.58 13.19
C THR A 161 -9.00 2.63 14.37
N LEU A 162 -10.03 1.76 14.38
CA LEU A 162 -10.29 0.78 15.43
C LEU A 162 -9.19 -0.29 15.56
N ASP A 163 -8.45 -0.58 14.48
CA ASP A 163 -7.36 -1.56 14.49
C ASP A 163 -6.26 -1.22 15.52
N LYS A 164 -5.95 0.07 15.71
CA LYS A 164 -4.96 0.51 16.71
C LYS A 164 -5.44 0.35 18.16
N LEU A 165 -6.75 0.33 18.40
CA LEU A 165 -7.35 0.12 19.72
C LEU A 165 -7.24 -1.35 20.16
N GLN A 166 -7.38 -2.29 19.22
CA GLN A 166 -7.21 -3.73 19.48
C GLN A 166 -5.75 -4.19 19.42
N GLU A 167 -4.89 -3.60 18.56
CA GLU A 167 -3.44 -3.90 18.55
C GLU A 167 -2.78 -3.58 19.90
N LYS A 168 -3.20 -2.50 20.58
CA LYS A 168 -2.73 -2.17 21.93
C LYS A 168 -3.05 -3.24 22.97
N GLN A 169 -4.14 -3.99 22.81
CA GLN A 169 -4.52 -5.05 23.75
C GLN A 169 -3.79 -6.38 23.50
N ASN A 170 -3.25 -6.61 22.29
CA ASN A 170 -2.72 -7.93 21.89
C ASN A 170 -1.22 -8.00 21.54
N VAL A 171 -0.50 -6.88 21.48
CA VAL A 171 0.96 -6.93 21.27
C VAL A 171 1.68 -6.93 22.61
N GLU A 172 1.66 -8.07 23.30
CA GLU A 172 2.79 -8.41 24.18
C GLU A 172 4.05 -8.41 23.31
N VAL A 173 4.85 -7.34 23.39
CA VAL A 173 6.16 -7.31 22.75
C VAL A 173 6.96 -8.46 23.37
N ASN A 174 7.04 -9.58 22.64
CA ASN A 174 7.69 -10.78 23.11
C ASN A 174 9.20 -10.54 23.21
N LYS A 175 9.64 -9.97 24.34
CA LYS A 175 11.05 -9.66 24.64
C LYS A 175 11.89 -10.90 24.93
N SER A 176 11.30 -12.10 24.89
CA SER A 176 11.99 -13.37 25.16
C SER A 176 13.28 -13.52 24.34
N LEU A 177 13.25 -13.18 23.04
CA LEU A 177 14.43 -13.27 22.18
C LEU A 177 15.56 -12.33 22.64
N LEU A 178 15.23 -11.11 23.06
CA LEU A 178 16.22 -10.14 23.56
C LEU A 178 16.85 -10.61 24.87
N TYR A 179 16.07 -11.21 25.77
CA TYR A 179 16.61 -11.80 27.00
C TYR A 179 17.55 -12.97 26.72
N LYS A 180 17.20 -13.85 25.77
CA LYS A 180 18.07 -14.97 25.36
C LYS A 180 19.39 -14.47 24.78
N ILE A 181 19.36 -13.41 23.96
CA ILE A 181 20.57 -12.75 23.43
C ILE A 181 21.40 -12.13 24.55
N GLY A 182 20.77 -11.42 25.48
CA GLY A 182 21.46 -10.79 26.61
C GLY A 182 22.18 -11.81 27.49
N ILE A 183 21.52 -12.91 27.85
CA ILE A 183 22.12 -14.00 28.64
C ILE A 183 23.26 -14.68 27.87
N ALA A 184 23.03 -15.00 26.58
CA ALA A 184 24.06 -15.63 25.76
C ALA A 184 25.29 -14.74 25.60
N GLY A 185 25.09 -13.43 25.36
CA GLY A 185 26.18 -12.46 25.23
C GLY A 185 26.94 -12.22 26.53
N PHE A 186 26.23 -12.14 27.66
CA PHE A 186 26.86 -12.03 28.99
C PHE A 186 27.74 -13.24 29.29
N CYS A 187 27.21 -14.45 29.14
CA CYS A 187 27.97 -15.67 29.40
C CYS A 187 29.12 -15.85 28.41
N PHE A 188 28.89 -15.59 27.11
CA PHE A 188 29.94 -15.63 26.08
C PHE A 188 31.10 -14.68 26.41
N GLY A 189 30.82 -13.43 26.76
CA GLY A 189 31.86 -12.46 27.11
C GLY A 189 32.69 -12.89 28.31
N ASN A 190 32.05 -13.42 29.36
CA ASN A 190 32.74 -13.90 30.55
C ASN A 190 33.55 -15.18 30.28
N ILE A 191 32.98 -16.15 29.55
CA ILE A 191 33.69 -17.39 29.20
C ILE A 191 34.88 -17.10 28.30
N MET A 192 34.73 -16.20 27.32
CA MET A 192 35.83 -15.76 26.46
C MET A 192 36.95 -15.09 27.30
N LEU A 193 36.59 -14.25 28.26
CA LEU A 193 37.56 -13.62 29.16
C LEU A 193 38.32 -14.66 30.01
N LEU A 194 37.63 -15.66 30.55
CA LEU A 194 38.22 -16.73 31.35
C LEU A 194 39.07 -17.70 30.51
N SER A 195 38.75 -17.86 29.23
CA SER A 195 39.49 -18.72 28.29
C SER A 195 40.64 -17.99 27.59
N LEU A 196 40.70 -16.66 27.68
CA LEU A 196 41.73 -15.81 27.06
C LEU A 196 43.18 -16.23 27.40
N PRO A 197 43.53 -16.65 28.63
CA PRO A 197 44.88 -17.09 28.96
C PRO A 197 45.40 -18.27 28.10
N GLU A 198 44.50 -19.06 27.50
CA GLU A 198 44.85 -20.19 26.64
C GLU A 198 45.21 -19.76 25.22
N TYR A 199 44.69 -18.61 24.77
CA TYR A 199 45.00 -18.03 23.47
C TYR A 199 46.32 -17.24 23.46
N VAL A 200 46.89 -16.96 24.64
CA VAL A 200 48.11 -16.15 24.78
C VAL A 200 49.36 -17.05 24.77
N PRO A 201 50.44 -16.67 24.07
CA PRO A 201 51.72 -17.37 24.15
C PRO A 201 52.24 -17.41 25.59
N GLY A 202 52.50 -18.60 26.14
CA GLY A 202 52.91 -18.80 27.56
C GLY A 202 51.88 -19.50 28.45
N HIS A 203 50.75 -19.98 27.91
CA HIS A 203 49.73 -20.77 28.61
C HIS A 203 50.24 -22.08 29.26
N GLU A 204 51.44 -22.54 28.90
CA GLU A 204 52.13 -23.66 29.55
C GLU A 204 52.57 -23.35 30.99
N TYR A 205 52.75 -22.06 31.33
CA TYR A 205 53.15 -21.60 32.67
C TYR A 205 51.97 -21.33 33.62
N LEU A 206 50.74 -21.49 33.16
CA LEU A 206 49.55 -21.42 34.02
C LEU A 206 49.51 -22.63 34.93
N GLU A 207 49.52 -22.41 36.25
CA GLU A 207 49.38 -23.49 37.23
C GLU A 207 48.09 -24.29 36.97
N THR A 208 48.18 -25.61 37.11
CA THR A 208 47.09 -26.56 36.86
C THR A 208 45.81 -26.19 37.61
N HIS A 209 45.93 -25.63 38.82
CA HIS A 209 44.80 -25.17 39.62
C HIS A 209 43.99 -24.04 38.96
N PHE A 210 44.63 -23.11 38.24
CA PHE A 210 43.91 -22.04 37.54
C PHE A 210 43.16 -22.59 36.32
N LYS A 211 43.72 -23.58 35.62
CA LYS A 211 43.07 -24.25 34.48
C LYS A 211 41.79 -24.99 34.92
N GLU A 212 41.87 -25.75 36.01
CA GLU A 212 40.71 -26.46 36.58
C GLU A 212 39.63 -25.47 37.06
N PHE A 213 40.05 -24.39 37.73
CA PHE A 213 39.14 -23.35 38.22
C PHE A 213 38.39 -22.65 37.07
N PHE A 214 39.12 -22.20 36.04
CA PHE A 214 38.51 -21.55 34.87
C PHE A 214 37.61 -22.51 34.08
N GLY A 215 38.03 -23.78 33.91
CA GLY A 215 37.19 -24.80 33.28
C GLY A 215 35.86 -25.01 34.00
N MET A 216 35.88 -25.10 35.34
CA MET A 216 34.65 -25.26 36.14
C MET A 216 33.75 -24.01 36.07
N MET A 217 34.33 -22.81 36.10
CA MET A 217 33.57 -21.57 35.91
C MET A 217 32.93 -21.49 34.53
N ASN A 218 33.68 -21.85 33.49
CA ASN A 218 33.19 -21.92 32.12
C ASN A 218 32.02 -22.90 32.00
N PHE A 219 32.12 -24.07 32.63
CA PHE A 219 31.05 -25.06 32.69
C PHE A 219 29.78 -24.50 33.36
N LEU A 220 29.91 -23.79 34.48
CA LEU A 220 28.75 -23.22 35.18
C LEU A 220 28.08 -22.10 34.35
N LEU A 221 28.87 -21.24 33.72
CA LEU A 221 28.37 -20.14 32.90
C LEU A 221 27.68 -20.61 31.60
N VAL A 222 28.03 -21.78 31.05
CA VAL A 222 27.40 -22.27 29.81
C VAL A 222 26.01 -22.87 30.04
N LEU A 223 25.69 -23.36 31.24
CA LEU A 223 24.40 -23.99 31.56
C LEU A 223 23.18 -23.12 31.19
N PRO A 224 23.08 -21.84 31.61
CA PRO A 224 21.96 -20.99 31.20
C PRO A 224 21.92 -20.78 29.68
N VAL A 225 23.08 -20.72 29.02
CA VAL A 225 23.12 -20.55 27.56
C VAL A 225 22.60 -21.80 26.86
N PHE A 226 23.03 -22.99 27.27
CA PHE A 226 22.62 -24.26 26.67
C PHE A 226 21.12 -24.53 26.90
N PHE A 227 20.65 -24.45 28.15
CA PHE A 227 19.28 -24.82 28.50
C PHE A 227 18.24 -23.74 28.17
N TYR A 228 18.56 -22.46 28.34
CA TYR A 228 17.60 -21.37 28.11
C TYR A 228 17.78 -20.73 26.73
N SER A 229 18.95 -20.23 26.40
CA SER A 229 19.19 -19.53 25.13
C SER A 229 19.16 -20.49 23.92
N GLY A 230 19.69 -21.72 24.07
CA GLY A 230 19.67 -22.77 23.05
C GLY A 230 18.35 -23.53 22.91
N SER A 231 17.39 -23.34 23.83
CA SER A 231 16.14 -24.11 23.90
C SER A 231 15.34 -24.12 22.60
N ASP A 232 15.26 -22.99 21.88
CA ASP A 232 14.47 -22.87 20.66
C ASP A 232 14.94 -23.84 19.58
N TYR A 233 16.26 -23.95 19.41
CA TYR A 233 16.88 -24.83 18.41
C TYR A 233 16.68 -26.30 18.81
N LEU A 234 16.98 -26.63 20.07
CA LEU A 234 16.86 -28.00 20.60
C LEU A 234 15.41 -28.52 20.54
N LEU A 235 14.44 -27.70 20.95
CA LEU A 235 13.02 -28.06 20.90
C LEU A 235 12.50 -28.17 19.47
N SER A 236 12.91 -27.26 18.58
CA SER A 236 12.56 -27.30 17.16
C SER A 236 13.08 -28.58 16.50
N ALA A 237 14.34 -28.93 16.72
CA ALA A 237 14.94 -30.16 16.22
C ALA A 237 14.25 -31.42 16.76
N ALA A 238 13.96 -31.45 18.07
CA ALA A 238 13.26 -32.59 18.69
C ALA A 238 11.86 -32.79 18.09
N LYS A 239 11.11 -31.68 17.86
CA LYS A 239 9.81 -31.73 17.18
C LYS A 239 9.96 -32.18 15.73
N ALA A 240 10.92 -31.65 14.98
CA ALA A 240 11.16 -32.01 13.59
C ALA A 240 11.41 -33.52 13.44
N ILE A 241 12.34 -34.06 14.24
CA ILE A 241 12.65 -35.49 14.27
C ILE A 241 11.41 -36.33 14.65
N LYS A 242 10.67 -35.92 15.68
CA LYS A 242 9.43 -36.61 16.11
C LYS A 242 8.38 -36.66 14.99
N HIS A 243 8.26 -35.61 14.20
CA HIS A 243 7.34 -35.52 13.08
C HIS A 243 7.90 -36.04 11.75
N LYS A 244 9.08 -36.70 11.75
CA LYS A 244 9.77 -37.22 10.55
C LYS A 244 10.02 -36.16 9.48
N PHE A 245 10.22 -34.91 9.91
CA PHE A 245 10.60 -33.79 9.06
C PHE A 245 12.01 -33.31 9.46
N ILE A 246 12.81 -32.85 8.50
CA ILE A 246 14.16 -32.34 8.76
C ILE A 246 14.14 -30.84 8.46
N ASN A 247 14.45 -30.03 9.47
CA ASN A 247 14.60 -28.58 9.34
C ASN A 247 16.04 -28.16 9.65
N ILE A 248 16.33 -26.87 9.44
CA ILE A 248 17.67 -26.28 9.62
C ILE A 248 18.15 -26.39 11.08
N ASP A 249 17.24 -26.49 12.04
CA ASP A 249 17.58 -26.56 13.46
C ASP A 249 18.15 -27.94 13.87
N VAL A 250 17.92 -28.99 13.09
CA VAL A 250 18.45 -30.35 13.35
C VAL A 250 19.98 -30.40 13.34
N PRO A 251 20.70 -30.03 12.25
CA PRO A 251 22.16 -30.05 12.23
C PRO A 251 22.77 -29.08 13.25
N ILE A 252 22.16 -27.91 13.46
CA ILE A 252 22.60 -26.93 14.46
C ILE A 252 22.53 -27.52 15.87
N SER A 253 21.41 -28.15 16.21
CA SER A 253 21.21 -28.79 17.52
C SER A 253 22.18 -29.95 17.75
N MET A 254 22.50 -30.72 16.71
CA MET A 254 23.50 -31.78 16.77
C MET A 254 24.91 -31.23 17.04
N GLY A 255 25.27 -30.11 16.40
CA GLY A 255 26.53 -29.41 16.68
C GLY A 255 26.60 -28.87 18.11
N ILE A 256 25.52 -28.23 18.58
CA ILE A 256 25.40 -27.72 19.97
C ILE A 256 25.56 -28.85 20.99
N LEU A 257 24.87 -29.98 20.79
CA LEU A 257 24.95 -31.15 21.67
C LEU A 257 26.36 -31.74 21.69
N MET A 258 26.98 -31.89 20.51
CA MET A 258 28.32 -32.47 20.40
C MET A 258 29.37 -31.61 21.12
N LEU A 259 29.37 -30.29 20.89
CA LEU A 259 30.29 -29.36 21.55
C LEU A 259 30.09 -29.35 23.06
N PHE A 260 28.84 -29.39 23.53
CA PHE A 260 28.54 -29.43 24.96
C PHE A 260 29.07 -30.72 25.60
N ILE A 261 28.77 -31.89 25.02
CA ILE A 261 29.18 -33.18 25.56
C ILE A 261 30.70 -33.31 25.57
N GLN A 262 31.39 -33.01 24.46
CA GLN A 262 32.84 -33.10 24.39
C GLN A 262 33.52 -32.16 25.38
N SER A 263 33.12 -30.88 25.39
CA SER A 263 33.71 -29.89 26.30
C SER A 263 33.50 -30.26 27.76
N SER A 264 32.34 -30.86 28.08
CA SER A 264 32.09 -31.39 29.42
C SER A 264 33.07 -32.51 29.77
N ILE A 265 33.28 -33.48 28.86
CA ILE A 265 34.24 -34.56 29.08
C ILE A 265 35.64 -34.01 29.31
N GLU A 266 36.13 -33.13 28.46
CA GLU A 266 37.50 -32.57 28.56
C GLU A 266 37.75 -31.81 29.86
N ILE A 267 36.77 -31.01 30.30
CA ILE A 267 36.85 -30.26 31.57
C ILE A 267 36.84 -31.22 32.77
N PHE A 268 35.96 -32.24 32.78
CA PHE A 268 35.87 -33.18 33.90
C PHE A 268 37.02 -34.20 33.94
N THR A 269 37.61 -34.55 32.79
CA THR A 269 38.78 -35.45 32.73
C THR A 269 40.10 -34.72 32.88
N GLY A 270 40.09 -33.37 32.97
CA GLY A 270 41.28 -32.54 33.03
C GLY A 270 42.16 -32.63 31.78
N SER A 271 41.61 -33.15 30.67
CA SER A 271 42.36 -33.37 29.42
C SER A 271 42.51 -32.09 28.60
N GLY A 272 41.67 -31.09 28.87
CA GLY A 272 41.68 -29.78 28.24
C GLY A 272 40.71 -28.84 28.94
N SER A 273 40.66 -27.60 28.47
CA SER A 273 39.78 -26.54 28.97
C SER A 273 38.37 -26.57 28.37
N GLY A 274 38.16 -27.41 27.35
CA GLY A 274 36.91 -27.52 26.60
C GLY A 274 36.65 -26.32 25.68
N TYR A 275 35.60 -26.43 24.87
CA TYR A 275 35.21 -25.43 23.86
C TYR A 275 33.92 -24.70 24.23
N MET A 276 33.78 -24.34 25.52
CA MET A 276 32.59 -23.68 26.04
C MET A 276 32.42 -22.25 25.51
N ASP A 277 33.53 -21.58 25.22
CA ASP A 277 33.59 -20.29 24.54
C ASP A 277 32.99 -20.40 23.13
N SER A 278 33.31 -21.49 22.43
CA SER A 278 32.85 -21.78 21.08
C SER A 278 31.36 -22.08 21.06
N LEU A 279 30.88 -22.87 22.02
CA LEU A 279 29.46 -23.18 22.19
C LEU A 279 28.63 -21.93 22.51
N THR A 280 29.08 -21.11 23.45
CA THR A 280 28.36 -19.88 23.85
C THR A 280 28.40 -18.81 22.76
N GLY A 281 29.53 -18.66 22.07
CA GLY A 281 29.66 -17.80 20.90
C GLY A 281 28.72 -18.23 19.78
N LEU A 282 28.66 -19.52 19.46
CA LEU A 282 27.75 -20.08 18.46
C LEU A 282 26.29 -19.71 18.75
N ILE A 283 25.79 -20.00 19.97
CA ILE A 283 24.41 -19.71 20.34
C ILE A 283 24.13 -18.20 20.31
N PHE A 284 25.06 -17.38 20.79
CA PHE A 284 24.93 -15.93 20.76
C PHE A 284 24.78 -15.39 19.33
N PHE A 285 25.68 -15.75 18.42
CA PHE A 285 25.62 -15.28 17.03
C PHE A 285 24.39 -15.80 16.27
N LEU A 286 23.96 -17.03 16.54
CA LEU A 286 22.72 -17.58 15.98
C LEU A 286 21.48 -16.78 16.42
N LEU A 287 21.39 -16.43 17.70
CA LEU A 287 20.27 -15.63 18.22
C LEU A 287 20.26 -14.20 17.69
N VAL A 288 21.43 -13.57 17.57
CA VAL A 288 21.57 -12.25 16.93
C VAL A 288 21.12 -12.31 15.47
N GLY A 289 21.52 -13.36 14.72
CA GLY A 289 21.04 -13.60 13.37
C GLY A 289 19.52 -13.76 13.28
N LYS A 290 18.93 -14.55 14.19
CA LYS A 290 17.47 -14.76 14.30
C LYS A 290 16.73 -13.45 14.61
N TRP A 291 17.27 -12.61 15.48
CA TRP A 291 16.70 -11.29 15.78
C TRP A 291 16.74 -10.37 14.56
N TYR A 292 17.86 -10.31 13.85
CA TYR A 292 17.99 -9.53 12.63
C TYR A 292 16.96 -9.98 11.59
N GLN A 293 16.84 -11.30 11.35
CA GLN A 293 15.85 -11.88 10.45
C GLN A 293 14.41 -11.50 10.81
N ASN A 294 14.01 -11.69 12.08
CA ASN A 294 12.64 -11.38 12.53
C ASN A 294 12.30 -9.89 12.36
N ARG A 295 13.25 -9.01 12.69
CA ARG A 295 13.06 -7.56 12.57
C ARG A 295 12.85 -7.13 11.13
N THR A 296 13.58 -7.73 10.19
CA THR A 296 13.37 -7.47 8.76
C THR A 296 12.03 -8.02 8.28
N TYR A 297 11.66 -9.25 8.66
CA TYR A 297 10.42 -9.86 8.21
C TYR A 297 9.18 -9.06 8.65
N GLN A 298 9.15 -8.60 9.90
CA GLN A 298 8.08 -7.76 10.43
C GLN A 298 7.97 -6.39 9.74
N ALA A 299 9.08 -5.84 9.23
CA ALA A 299 9.06 -4.60 8.47
C ALA A 299 8.48 -4.78 7.05
N LEU A 300 8.33 -6.02 6.58
CA LEU A 300 7.83 -6.37 5.25
C LEU A 300 6.38 -6.86 5.26
N SER A 301 5.84 -7.29 6.41
CA SER A 301 4.45 -7.71 6.57
C SER A 301 3.54 -6.50 6.76
N PHE A 302 3.02 -5.96 5.66
CA PHE A 302 1.88 -5.06 5.65
C PHE A 302 0.68 -5.84 5.10
N GLU A 303 -0.15 -6.39 5.99
CA GLU A 303 -1.50 -6.80 5.61
C GLU A 303 -2.45 -5.68 6.04
N ARG A 304 -3.19 -5.13 5.08
CA ARG A 304 -4.29 -4.20 5.35
C ARG A 304 -5.57 -5.00 5.42
N ASP A 305 -6.27 -4.82 6.53
CA ASP A 305 -7.58 -5.42 6.79
C ASP A 305 -8.68 -4.66 6.03
N TYR A 306 -9.76 -5.36 5.64
CA TYR A 306 -10.94 -4.74 5.04
C TYR A 306 -11.78 -3.93 6.01
N ARG A 307 -11.58 -4.16 7.32
CA ARG A 307 -12.21 -3.39 8.40
C ARG A 307 -11.93 -1.88 8.31
N SER A 308 -10.86 -1.48 7.61
CA SER A 308 -10.55 -0.07 7.34
C SER A 308 -11.58 0.68 6.48
N TYR A 309 -12.49 -0.03 5.80
CA TYR A 309 -13.45 0.55 4.85
C TYR A 309 -14.86 0.74 5.41
N PHE A 310 -15.16 0.19 6.60
CA PHE A 310 -16.44 0.40 7.25
C PHE A 310 -16.41 1.63 8.16
N PRO A 311 -17.53 2.37 8.29
CA PRO A 311 -17.62 3.44 9.26
C PRO A 311 -17.51 2.88 10.69
N VAL A 312 -16.85 3.65 11.57
CA VAL A 312 -16.64 3.29 12.99
C VAL A 312 -17.97 3.14 13.74
N ALA A 313 -18.94 3.98 13.40
CA ALA A 313 -20.28 3.98 13.96
C ALA A 313 -21.30 4.35 12.88
N VAL A 314 -22.54 3.92 13.07
CA VAL A 314 -23.67 4.22 12.19
C VAL A 314 -24.87 4.70 13.00
N SER A 315 -25.71 5.50 12.37
CA SER A 315 -26.92 6.04 12.99
C SER A 315 -28.01 4.98 13.09
N LYS A 316 -28.30 4.54 14.32
CA LYS A 316 -29.42 3.65 14.66
C LYS A 316 -30.62 4.47 15.13
N LEU A 317 -31.82 4.11 14.70
CA LEU A 317 -33.07 4.68 15.16
C LEU A 317 -33.65 3.80 16.27
N GLU A 318 -33.74 4.34 17.49
CA GLU A 318 -34.36 3.67 18.64
C GLU A 318 -35.49 4.56 19.18
N ASN A 319 -36.73 4.06 19.15
CA ASN A 319 -37.94 4.82 19.51
C ASN A 319 -38.10 6.17 18.78
N GLY A 320 -37.60 6.27 17.55
CA GLY A 320 -37.67 7.50 16.74
C GLY A 320 -36.58 8.53 17.08
N VAL A 321 -35.65 8.21 17.98
CA VAL A 321 -34.47 9.02 18.30
C VAL A 321 -33.25 8.39 17.64
N GLU A 322 -32.40 9.22 17.04
CA GLU A 322 -31.17 8.79 16.41
C GLU A 322 -30.05 8.64 17.45
N ILE A 323 -29.39 7.49 17.45
CA ILE A 323 -28.28 7.14 18.34
C ILE A 323 -27.12 6.60 17.50
N SER A 324 -25.94 7.21 17.64
CA SER A 324 -24.72 6.72 17.01
C SER A 324 -24.30 5.42 17.68
N THR A 325 -24.23 4.31 16.92
CA THR A 325 -23.92 2.99 17.46
C THR A 325 -22.72 2.38 16.73
N PRO A 326 -21.70 1.87 17.44
CA PRO A 326 -20.59 1.13 16.84
C PRO A 326 -21.07 -0.04 15.99
N ILE A 327 -20.43 -0.27 14.84
CA ILE A 327 -20.83 -1.31 13.89
C ILE A 327 -20.87 -2.72 14.53
N GLU A 328 -20.00 -2.96 15.51
CA GLU A 328 -19.89 -4.23 16.26
C GLU A 328 -21.07 -4.52 17.19
N LYS A 329 -21.78 -3.46 17.62
CA LYS A 329 -22.95 -3.57 18.50
C LYS A 329 -24.27 -3.70 17.74
N LEU A 330 -24.23 -3.63 16.40
CA LEU A 330 -25.43 -3.77 15.57
C LEU A 330 -25.96 -5.18 15.62
N GLN A 331 -27.28 -5.30 15.82
CA GLN A 331 -27.97 -6.58 15.86
C GLN A 331 -29.02 -6.67 14.77
N LYS A 332 -29.32 -7.91 14.35
CA LYS A 332 -30.48 -8.19 13.51
C LYS A 332 -31.76 -7.56 14.09
N GLY A 333 -32.49 -6.83 13.24
CA GLY A 333 -33.71 -6.12 13.61
C GLY A 333 -33.49 -4.64 13.95
N ASP A 334 -32.25 -4.18 14.10
CA ASP A 334 -31.97 -2.76 14.28
C ASP A 334 -32.36 -1.96 13.03
N ILE A 335 -32.91 -0.76 13.25
CA ILE A 335 -33.25 0.18 12.17
C ILE A 335 -32.13 1.19 12.07
N LEU A 336 -31.51 1.31 10.90
CA LEU A 336 -30.47 2.27 10.61
C LEU A 336 -31.00 3.38 9.71
N LEU A 337 -30.51 4.58 9.94
CA LEU A 337 -30.69 5.73 9.07
C LEU A 337 -29.42 5.88 8.22
N ILE A 338 -29.56 5.69 6.90
CA ILE A 338 -28.45 5.83 5.95
C ILE A 338 -28.68 7.08 5.11
N ARG A 339 -27.78 8.05 5.23
CA ARG A 339 -27.86 9.34 4.52
C ARG A 339 -27.21 9.28 3.16
N ASN A 340 -27.35 10.39 2.43
CA ASN A 340 -26.66 10.58 1.16
C ASN A 340 -25.15 10.36 1.34
N GLN A 341 -24.57 9.54 0.46
CA GLN A 341 -23.17 9.15 0.46
C GLN A 341 -22.69 8.29 1.64
N GLU A 342 -23.57 7.84 2.53
CA GLU A 342 -23.20 6.88 3.57
C GLU A 342 -23.23 5.45 3.02
N LEU A 343 -22.33 4.62 3.57
CA LEU A 343 -22.24 3.19 3.25
C LEU A 343 -23.23 2.40 4.09
N ILE A 344 -23.82 1.39 3.47
CA ILE A 344 -24.65 0.39 4.13
C ILE A 344 -23.70 -0.59 4.87
N PRO A 345 -23.73 -0.65 6.21
CA PRO A 345 -22.77 -1.44 7.00
C PRO A 345 -23.08 -2.94 7.03
N ALA A 346 -24.34 -3.34 6.83
CA ALA A 346 -24.82 -4.71 6.93
C ALA A 346 -25.95 -4.97 5.92
N ASP A 347 -26.16 -6.24 5.57
CA ASP A 347 -27.29 -6.62 4.73
C ASP A 347 -28.62 -6.31 5.47
N GLY A 348 -29.56 -5.65 4.79
CA GLY A 348 -30.81 -5.21 5.38
C GLY A 348 -31.94 -5.06 4.36
N ILE A 349 -33.12 -4.66 4.83
CA ILE A 349 -34.31 -4.43 4.01
C ILE A 349 -34.68 -2.95 4.08
N LEU A 350 -34.97 -2.35 2.92
CA LEU A 350 -35.43 -0.96 2.86
C LEU A 350 -36.82 -0.83 3.49
N MET A 351 -36.93 -0.04 4.55
CA MET A 351 -38.22 0.26 5.20
C MET A 351 -38.86 1.49 4.57
N LYS A 352 -38.09 2.57 4.42
CA LYS A 352 -38.65 3.88 4.05
C LYS A 352 -37.63 4.73 3.27
N GLY A 353 -38.14 5.49 2.30
CA GLY A 353 -37.35 6.37 1.44
C GLY A 353 -37.18 5.81 0.03
N GLU A 354 -36.74 6.66 -0.90
CA GLU A 354 -36.34 6.26 -2.25
C GLU A 354 -34.85 5.94 -2.26
N ALA A 355 -34.51 4.65 -2.36
CA ALA A 355 -33.13 4.21 -2.36
C ALA A 355 -32.58 4.19 -3.78
N GLN A 356 -31.49 4.92 -4.00
CA GLN A 356 -30.65 4.79 -5.18
C GLN A 356 -29.28 4.34 -4.70
N ILE A 357 -29.03 3.04 -4.76
CA ILE A 357 -27.81 2.47 -4.19
C ILE A 357 -26.75 2.36 -5.26
N ASP A 358 -25.66 3.08 -5.07
CA ASP A 358 -24.42 2.87 -5.80
C ASP A 358 -23.68 1.67 -5.20
N TYR A 359 -23.66 0.56 -5.94
CA TYR A 359 -22.91 -0.63 -5.58
C TYR A 359 -21.51 -0.66 -6.20
N SER A 360 -20.99 0.45 -6.71
CA SER A 360 -19.64 0.55 -7.30
C SER A 360 -18.55 -0.04 -6.40
N PHE A 361 -18.67 0.14 -5.09
CA PHE A 361 -17.73 -0.41 -4.11
C PHE A 361 -17.70 -1.96 -4.06
N VAL A 362 -18.82 -2.62 -4.36
CA VAL A 362 -18.97 -4.09 -4.27
C VAL A 362 -18.96 -4.75 -5.65
N THR A 363 -19.57 -4.10 -6.62
CA THR A 363 -19.85 -4.62 -7.96
C THR A 363 -19.04 -3.93 -9.06
N GLY A 364 -18.47 -2.75 -8.77
CA GLY A 364 -17.79 -1.92 -9.76
C GLY A 364 -18.69 -1.04 -10.61
N GLU A 365 -19.97 -1.35 -10.68
CA GLU A 365 -20.90 -0.65 -11.55
C GLU A 365 -21.36 0.66 -10.89
N SER A 366 -20.96 1.81 -11.45
CA SER A 366 -21.31 3.14 -10.92
C SER A 366 -22.74 3.60 -11.20
N LYS A 367 -23.58 2.75 -11.81
CA LYS A 367 -24.96 3.09 -12.11
C LYS A 367 -25.83 2.79 -10.89
N PRO A 368 -26.43 3.80 -10.22
CA PRO A 368 -27.23 3.57 -9.03
C PRO A 368 -28.43 2.67 -9.35
N VAL A 369 -28.65 1.68 -8.49
CA VAL A 369 -29.78 0.76 -8.59
C VAL A 369 -30.93 1.33 -7.77
N PHE A 370 -32.07 1.53 -8.42
CA PHE A 370 -33.31 1.92 -7.75
C PHE A 370 -33.88 0.76 -6.95
N LYS A 371 -34.26 1.03 -5.71
CA LYS A 371 -34.81 0.06 -4.76
C LYS A 371 -36.07 0.61 -4.10
N GLU A 372 -37.09 -0.22 -4.04
CA GLU A 372 -38.38 0.11 -3.44
C GLU A 372 -38.51 -0.46 -2.03
N SER A 373 -39.41 0.10 -1.23
CA SER A 373 -39.65 -0.38 0.14
C SER A 373 -39.99 -1.87 0.13
N GLY A 374 -39.32 -2.64 0.99
CA GLY A 374 -39.38 -4.09 1.03
C GLY A 374 -38.24 -4.79 0.29
N ASP A 375 -37.45 -4.09 -0.53
CA ASP A 375 -36.31 -4.69 -1.21
C ASP A 375 -35.11 -4.91 -0.27
N SER A 376 -34.36 -5.98 -0.52
CA SER A 376 -33.07 -6.23 0.13
C SER A 376 -31.98 -5.30 -0.41
N LEU A 377 -31.18 -4.78 0.53
CA LEU A 377 -30.00 -3.97 0.34
C LEU A 377 -28.79 -4.71 0.92
N PHE A 378 -27.70 -4.76 0.16
CA PHE A 378 -26.47 -5.44 0.57
C PHE A 378 -25.44 -4.49 1.21
N ALA A 379 -24.64 -5.03 2.13
CA ALA A 379 -23.52 -4.32 2.75
C ALA A 379 -22.51 -3.83 1.68
N GLY A 380 -21.96 -2.63 1.89
CA GLY A 380 -21.03 -1.96 0.98
C GLY A 380 -21.68 -1.12 -0.12
N GLY A 381 -23.00 -1.15 -0.27
CA GLY A 381 -23.71 -0.19 -1.13
C GLY A 381 -23.70 1.21 -0.53
N LYS A 382 -23.56 2.25 -1.36
CA LYS A 382 -23.58 3.66 -0.98
C LYS A 382 -24.91 4.29 -1.37
N GLN A 383 -25.63 4.88 -0.43
CA GLN A 383 -26.88 5.57 -0.76
C GLN A 383 -26.62 6.86 -1.52
N MET A 384 -27.35 7.08 -2.61
CA MET A 384 -27.33 8.30 -3.41
C MET A 384 -28.71 8.97 -3.33
N GLY A 385 -28.75 10.26 -2.97
CA GLY A 385 -30.01 11.01 -2.87
C GLY A 385 -30.54 11.13 -1.44
N SER A 386 -31.86 11.05 -1.23
CA SER A 386 -32.49 11.27 0.08
C SER A 386 -32.12 10.19 1.10
N ALA A 387 -32.17 10.51 2.40
CA ALA A 387 -31.91 9.52 3.45
C ALA A 387 -32.94 8.37 3.41
N ILE A 388 -32.49 7.17 3.76
CA ILE A 388 -33.29 5.95 3.79
C ILE A 388 -33.23 5.29 5.17
N GLU A 389 -34.28 4.58 5.54
CA GLU A 389 -34.35 3.77 6.75
C GLU A 389 -34.25 2.29 6.36
N ILE A 390 -33.30 1.56 6.93
CA ILE A 390 -33.04 0.15 6.61
C ILE A 390 -33.12 -0.70 7.88
N THR A 391 -33.71 -1.90 7.81
CA THR A 391 -33.71 -2.85 8.92
C THR A 391 -32.66 -3.94 8.68
N ILE A 392 -31.77 -4.15 9.64
CA ILE A 392 -30.70 -5.15 9.53
C ILE A 392 -31.30 -6.57 9.48
N GLU A 393 -30.94 -7.34 8.46
CA GLU A 393 -31.40 -8.73 8.28
C GLU A 393 -30.37 -9.74 8.80
N LYS A 394 -29.08 -9.41 8.71
CA LYS A 394 -27.94 -10.25 9.13
C LYS A 394 -26.92 -9.45 9.91
N ASP A 395 -26.23 -10.10 10.84
CA ASP A 395 -25.10 -9.49 11.55
C ASP A 395 -23.99 -9.10 10.56
N VAL A 396 -23.27 -8.02 10.88
CA VAL A 396 -22.22 -7.41 10.01
C VAL A 396 -21.20 -8.45 9.55
N VAL A 397 -20.76 -9.34 10.45
CA VAL A 397 -19.78 -10.41 10.19
C VAL A 397 -20.31 -11.47 9.21
N GLN A 398 -21.63 -11.62 9.12
CA GLN A 398 -22.30 -12.57 8.23
C GLN A 398 -22.79 -11.92 6.93
N SER A 399 -22.54 -10.62 6.73
CA SER A 399 -22.95 -9.90 5.52
C SER A 399 -22.30 -10.50 4.27
N ARG A 400 -22.97 -10.37 3.13
CA ARG A 400 -22.48 -10.90 1.85
C ARG A 400 -21.10 -10.36 1.47
N LEU A 401 -20.80 -9.12 1.81
CA LEU A 401 -19.49 -8.50 1.58
C LEU A 401 -18.40 -9.17 2.42
N THR A 402 -18.64 -9.42 3.71
CA THR A 402 -17.71 -10.12 4.59
C THR A 402 -17.53 -11.58 4.19
N GLN A 403 -18.59 -12.25 3.73
CA GLN A 403 -18.50 -13.62 3.20
C GLN A 403 -17.70 -13.70 1.91
N LEU A 404 -17.90 -12.75 0.98
CA LEU A 404 -17.07 -12.62 -0.21
C LEU A 404 -15.62 -12.45 0.22
N TRP A 405 -15.31 -11.49 1.10
CA TRP A 405 -13.95 -11.25 1.57
C TRP A 405 -13.30 -12.48 2.22
N ASN A 406 -14.00 -13.16 3.15
CA ASN A 406 -13.50 -14.33 3.87
C ASN A 406 -13.37 -15.57 2.98
N GLN A 407 -14.27 -15.79 2.01
CA GLN A 407 -14.09 -16.85 1.00
C GLN A 407 -12.84 -16.64 0.16
N PHE A 408 -12.40 -15.40 0.02
CA PHE A 408 -11.22 -15.06 -0.74
C PHE A 408 -9.90 -15.08 0.04
N GLU A 409 -9.91 -14.91 1.37
CA GLU A 409 -8.75 -15.23 2.23
C GLU A 409 -8.54 -16.74 2.36
N GLY A 410 -9.60 -17.53 2.22
CA GLY A 410 -9.53 -19.00 2.17
C GLY A 410 -8.88 -19.57 0.89
N GLY A 411 -8.61 -18.73 -0.12
CA GLY A 411 -7.75 -19.11 -1.23
C GLY A 411 -6.32 -19.14 -0.71
N GLU A 412 -5.84 -20.34 -0.38
CA GLU A 412 -4.51 -20.69 0.13
C GLU A 412 -3.49 -19.54 0.01
N ALA A 413 -2.81 -19.22 1.12
CA ALA A 413 -1.47 -18.63 1.08
C ALA A 413 -0.57 -19.55 0.24
N SER A 414 -0.72 -19.48 -1.08
CA SER A 414 -0.09 -20.38 -2.02
C SER A 414 1.37 -19.96 -2.00
N GLY A 415 2.18 -20.72 -1.26
CA GLY A 415 3.61 -20.51 -1.20
C GLY A 415 4.12 -20.30 -2.63
N THR A 416 4.92 -19.25 -2.82
CA THR A 416 5.42 -18.95 -4.16
C THR A 416 6.33 -20.07 -4.65
N LYS A 417 6.64 -20.11 -5.96
CA LYS A 417 7.55 -21.13 -6.49
C LYS A 417 8.92 -21.01 -5.83
N LEU A 418 9.40 -19.80 -5.58
CA LEU A 418 10.64 -19.57 -4.82
C LEU A 418 10.57 -20.16 -3.40
N ASN A 419 9.48 -19.97 -2.67
CA ASN A 419 9.35 -20.56 -1.33
C ASN A 419 9.37 -22.09 -1.39
N SER A 420 8.63 -22.69 -2.33
CA SER A 420 8.64 -24.14 -2.53
C SER A 420 10.02 -24.69 -2.93
N LEU A 421 10.79 -23.92 -3.73
CA LEU A 421 12.15 -24.26 -4.10
C LEU A 421 13.10 -24.17 -2.91
N ILE A 422 13.00 -23.11 -2.09
CA ILE A 422 13.80 -22.95 -0.86
C ILE A 422 13.53 -24.10 0.09
N ASP A 423 12.26 -24.49 0.28
CA ASP A 423 11.89 -25.60 1.17
C ASP A 423 12.42 -26.94 0.67
N GLN A 424 12.29 -27.23 -0.64
CA GLN A 424 12.84 -28.44 -1.25
C GLN A 424 14.36 -28.48 -1.15
N ILE A 425 15.03 -27.38 -1.51
CA ILE A 425 16.49 -27.26 -1.43
C ILE A 425 16.93 -27.48 0.02
N SER A 426 16.31 -26.82 0.98
CA SER A 426 16.68 -26.91 2.40
C SER A 426 16.60 -28.35 2.90
N LYS A 427 15.54 -29.09 2.54
CA LYS A 427 15.38 -30.50 2.95
C LYS A 427 16.52 -31.40 2.45
N TYR A 428 16.79 -31.39 1.15
CA TYR A 428 17.86 -32.24 0.58
C TYR A 428 19.25 -31.79 1.04
N PHE A 429 19.45 -30.47 1.13
CA PHE A 429 20.71 -29.87 1.55
C PHE A 429 21.08 -30.28 2.98
N THR A 430 20.12 -30.26 3.93
CA THR A 430 20.38 -30.71 5.31
C THR A 430 20.81 -32.17 5.37
N ILE A 431 20.19 -33.06 4.60
CA ILE A 431 20.57 -34.49 4.57
C ILE A 431 22.00 -34.66 4.05
N VAL A 432 22.35 -33.95 2.96
CA VAL A 432 23.70 -33.99 2.37
C VAL A 432 24.74 -33.48 3.36
N ILE A 433 24.47 -32.38 4.07
CA ILE A 433 25.39 -31.80 5.05
C ILE A 433 25.65 -32.75 6.21
N ILE A 434 24.60 -33.38 6.74
CA ILE A 434 24.74 -34.37 7.83
C ILE A 434 25.60 -35.54 7.36
N ALA A 435 25.40 -36.02 6.13
CA ALA A 435 26.21 -37.08 5.55
C ALA A 435 27.69 -36.66 5.43
N ILE A 436 27.97 -35.48 4.85
CA ILE A 436 29.34 -34.96 4.71
C ILE A 436 29.99 -34.76 6.08
N GLY A 437 29.25 -34.22 7.05
CA GLY A 437 29.71 -34.05 8.43
C GLY A 437 30.10 -35.40 9.03
N MET A 438 29.23 -36.42 8.94
CA MET A 438 29.55 -37.76 9.43
C MET A 438 30.78 -38.36 8.74
N PHE A 439 30.90 -38.26 7.42
CA PHE A 439 32.08 -38.76 6.71
C PHE A 439 33.36 -38.04 7.14
N ALA A 440 33.34 -36.71 7.26
CA ALA A 440 34.48 -35.93 7.72
C ALA A 440 34.86 -36.29 9.16
N GLY A 441 33.87 -36.41 10.05
CA GLY A 441 34.07 -36.82 11.45
C GLY A 441 34.67 -38.23 11.55
N ILE A 442 34.17 -39.21 10.81
CA ILE A 442 34.69 -40.58 10.78
C ILE A 442 36.11 -40.62 10.22
N TYR A 443 36.37 -39.92 9.11
CA TYR A 443 37.70 -39.87 8.50
C TYR A 443 38.76 -39.34 9.48
N TRP A 444 38.46 -38.21 10.14
CA TRP A 444 39.36 -37.65 11.14
C TRP A 444 39.41 -38.49 12.41
N LEU A 445 38.35 -39.15 12.83
CA LEU A 445 38.40 -40.06 13.98
C LEU A 445 39.42 -41.20 13.78
N LEU A 446 39.61 -41.66 12.55
CA LEU A 446 40.56 -42.71 12.19
C LEU A 446 42.01 -42.18 12.02
N ASN A 447 42.19 -40.94 11.58
CA ASN A 447 43.51 -40.38 11.29
C ASN A 447 44.07 -39.47 12.41
N ASP A 448 43.23 -38.60 12.96
CA ASP A 448 43.56 -37.64 14.02
C ASP A 448 42.29 -37.27 14.81
N SER A 449 42.07 -37.97 15.92
CA SER A 449 40.87 -37.84 16.74
C SER A 449 40.64 -36.43 17.28
N SER A 450 41.69 -35.61 17.40
CA SER A 450 41.59 -34.23 17.87
C SER A 450 40.80 -33.35 16.91
N LYS A 451 40.81 -33.67 15.60
CA LYS A 451 40.11 -32.89 14.55
C LYS A 451 38.72 -33.40 14.23
N ALA A 452 38.36 -34.60 14.69
CA ALA A 452 37.10 -35.25 14.33
C ALA A 452 35.89 -34.39 14.71
N VAL A 453 35.88 -33.86 15.93
CA VAL A 453 34.75 -33.06 16.40
C VAL A 453 34.73 -31.68 15.76
N PHE A 454 35.90 -31.07 15.53
CA PHE A 454 35.99 -29.81 14.80
C PHE A 454 35.47 -29.94 13.37
N ALA A 455 35.91 -30.96 12.64
CA ALA A 455 35.45 -31.18 11.27
C ALA A 455 33.94 -31.47 11.23
N PHE A 456 33.43 -32.33 12.11
CA PHE A 456 32.01 -32.62 12.21
C PHE A 456 31.17 -31.38 12.52
N THR A 457 31.51 -30.67 13.60
CA THR A 457 30.71 -29.52 14.07
C THR A 457 30.81 -28.33 13.12
N SER A 458 32.00 -28.01 12.61
CA SER A 458 32.18 -26.93 11.63
C SER A 458 31.44 -27.18 10.32
N VAL A 459 31.35 -28.43 9.85
CA VAL A 459 30.56 -28.78 8.65
C VAL A 459 29.06 -28.52 8.88
N LEU A 460 28.53 -28.94 10.03
CA LEU A 460 27.11 -28.76 10.36
C LEU A 460 26.73 -27.28 10.55
N ILE A 461 27.68 -26.47 11.04
CA ILE A 461 27.45 -25.04 11.31
C ILE A 461 27.59 -24.21 10.04
N VAL A 462 28.72 -24.29 9.33
CA VAL A 462 29.01 -23.45 8.15
C VAL A 462 27.95 -23.58 7.07
N ALA A 463 27.45 -24.79 6.87
CA ALA A 463 26.59 -25.08 5.75
C ALA A 463 25.12 -24.66 5.99
N CYS A 464 24.80 -23.76 6.93
CA CYS A 464 23.42 -23.24 7.01
C CYS A 464 23.04 -22.52 5.70
N PRO A 465 21.89 -22.84 5.09
CA PRO A 465 21.36 -22.08 3.96
C PRO A 465 20.64 -20.78 4.41
N CYS A 466 21.02 -20.21 5.55
CA CYS A 466 20.36 -19.06 6.17
C CYS A 466 20.26 -17.85 5.21
N ALA A 467 21.33 -17.59 4.45
CA ALA A 467 21.37 -16.52 3.46
C ALA A 467 20.43 -16.76 2.25
N LEU A 468 20.18 -18.03 1.91
CA LEU A 468 19.25 -18.45 0.85
C LEU A 468 17.81 -18.05 1.21
N ALA A 469 17.40 -18.32 2.45
CA ALA A 469 16.04 -18.00 2.92
C ALA A 469 15.79 -16.49 2.97
N LEU A 470 16.82 -15.70 3.26
CA LEU A 470 16.72 -14.25 3.37
C LEU A 470 16.81 -13.51 2.02
N SER A 471 17.50 -14.06 1.01
CA SER A 471 17.75 -13.27 -0.20
C SER A 471 16.49 -12.92 -1.00
N ALA A 472 15.51 -13.84 -1.05
CA ALA A 472 14.24 -13.60 -1.74
C ALA A 472 13.41 -12.46 -1.11
N PRO A 473 13.05 -12.48 0.20
CA PRO A 473 12.26 -11.41 0.80
C PRO A 473 12.95 -10.04 0.75
N PHE A 474 14.28 -9.98 0.86
CA PHE A 474 15.02 -8.72 0.76
C PHE A 474 15.05 -8.17 -0.67
N ALA A 475 15.39 -9.01 -1.66
CA ALA A 475 15.45 -8.55 -3.05
C ALA A 475 14.08 -8.14 -3.57
N LEU A 476 13.05 -8.97 -3.34
CA LEU A 476 11.70 -8.71 -3.81
C LEU A 476 11.02 -7.60 -3.00
N GLY A 477 11.26 -7.53 -1.69
CA GLY A 477 10.79 -6.43 -0.84
C GLY A 477 11.40 -5.09 -1.22
N ASN A 478 12.71 -5.04 -1.50
CA ASN A 478 13.33 -3.81 -2.01
C ASN A 478 12.82 -3.45 -3.41
N THR A 479 12.59 -4.45 -4.27
CA THR A 479 11.99 -4.23 -5.61
C THR A 479 10.60 -3.61 -5.49
N MET A 480 9.75 -4.16 -4.61
CA MET A 480 8.42 -3.63 -4.32
C MET A 480 8.48 -2.16 -3.86
N ARG A 481 9.41 -1.82 -2.96
CA ARG A 481 9.65 -0.44 -2.52
C ARG A 481 10.06 0.48 -3.67
N LEU A 482 10.97 0.03 -4.55
CA LEU A 482 11.43 0.79 -5.70
C LEU A 482 10.30 1.01 -6.71
N MET A 483 9.54 -0.04 -7.02
CA MET A 483 8.36 0.00 -7.88
C MET A 483 7.30 0.98 -7.37
N GLY A 484 7.03 0.98 -6.06
CA GLY A 484 6.10 1.94 -5.45
C GLY A 484 6.55 3.40 -5.63
N ARG A 485 7.86 3.67 -5.62
CA ARG A 485 8.39 5.02 -5.93
C ARG A 485 8.30 5.40 -7.41
N MET A 486 8.13 4.42 -8.29
CA MET A 486 8.01 4.60 -9.73
C MET A 486 6.55 4.68 -10.19
N GLY A 487 5.59 4.49 -9.27
CA GLY A 487 4.15 4.58 -9.52
C GLY A 487 3.44 3.25 -9.78
N ILE A 488 4.03 2.11 -9.38
CA ILE A 488 3.31 0.83 -9.29
C ILE A 488 3.42 0.24 -7.87
N TYR A 489 2.28 0.12 -7.20
CA TYR A 489 2.17 -0.32 -5.82
C TYR A 489 1.74 -1.77 -5.78
N LEU A 490 2.61 -2.67 -5.31
CA LEU A 490 2.30 -4.09 -5.22
C LEU A 490 1.80 -4.45 -3.82
N LYS A 491 0.81 -5.34 -3.75
CA LYS A 491 0.24 -5.84 -2.49
C LYS A 491 1.23 -6.71 -1.71
N SER A 492 2.09 -7.46 -2.39
CA SER A 492 3.10 -8.31 -1.75
C SER A 492 4.32 -8.58 -2.63
N ALA A 493 5.42 -8.99 -2.01
CA ALA A 493 6.63 -9.41 -2.70
C ALA A 493 6.41 -10.62 -3.64
N ALA A 494 5.41 -11.46 -3.35
CA ALA A 494 5.02 -12.58 -4.20
C ALA A 494 4.54 -12.13 -5.59
N VAL A 495 3.93 -10.94 -5.68
CA VAL A 495 3.46 -10.38 -6.95
C VAL A 495 4.63 -10.12 -7.91
N VAL A 496 5.77 -9.63 -7.41
CA VAL A 496 7.00 -9.42 -8.20
C VAL A 496 7.45 -10.73 -8.85
N GLU A 497 7.39 -11.83 -8.11
CA GLU A 497 7.74 -13.16 -8.62
C GLU A 497 6.74 -13.65 -9.67
N LYS A 498 5.43 -13.51 -9.41
CA LYS A 498 4.39 -13.93 -10.34
C LYS A 498 4.49 -13.17 -11.67
N LEU A 499 4.77 -11.86 -11.64
CA LEU A 499 5.00 -11.01 -12.81
C LEU A 499 6.12 -11.53 -13.73
N ASN A 500 7.16 -12.18 -13.18
CA ASN A 500 8.24 -12.77 -13.97
C ASN A 500 7.77 -13.96 -14.84
N TYR A 501 6.72 -14.68 -14.43
CA TYR A 501 6.22 -15.87 -15.12
C TYR A 501 5.08 -15.62 -16.10
N ILE A 502 4.60 -14.38 -16.21
CA ILE A 502 3.49 -14.00 -17.10
C ILE A 502 3.86 -14.28 -18.57
N THR A 503 2.90 -14.87 -19.28
CA THR A 503 2.97 -15.17 -20.71
C THR A 503 1.90 -14.44 -21.52
N THR A 504 0.79 -14.08 -20.89
CA THR A 504 -0.41 -13.57 -21.53
C THR A 504 -0.90 -12.34 -20.79
N ILE A 505 -1.22 -11.27 -21.51
CA ILE A 505 -1.72 -10.02 -20.95
C ILE A 505 -3.13 -9.78 -21.50
N VAL A 506 -4.07 -9.58 -20.59
CA VAL A 506 -5.47 -9.29 -20.88
C VAL A 506 -5.77 -7.88 -20.40
N PHE A 507 -6.21 -7.03 -21.30
CA PHE A 507 -6.62 -5.66 -21.01
C PHE A 507 -8.15 -5.60 -20.96
N ASP A 508 -8.69 -5.00 -19.90
CA ASP A 508 -10.01 -4.40 -20.00
C ASP A 508 -9.94 -3.15 -20.89
N LYS A 509 -11.07 -2.78 -21.50
CA LYS A 509 -11.12 -1.60 -22.38
C LYS A 509 -11.40 -0.33 -21.59
N THR A 510 -12.57 -0.29 -20.97
CA THR A 510 -13.13 0.89 -20.31
C THR A 510 -12.35 1.19 -19.03
N GLY A 511 -11.99 2.46 -18.80
CA GLY A 511 -11.18 2.91 -17.65
C GLY A 511 -9.71 2.47 -17.67
N THR A 512 -9.34 1.58 -18.59
CA THR A 512 -8.06 0.86 -18.57
C THR A 512 -7.14 1.32 -19.70
N ILE A 513 -7.44 0.94 -20.95
CA ILE A 513 -6.74 1.49 -22.13
C ILE A 513 -7.37 2.80 -22.60
N THR A 514 -8.57 3.11 -22.11
CA THR A 514 -9.28 4.38 -22.31
C THR A 514 -9.15 5.25 -21.06
N GLN A 515 -9.17 6.58 -21.23
CA GLN A 515 -9.20 7.51 -20.10
C GLN A 515 -10.63 7.60 -19.53
N ALA A 516 -10.76 7.55 -18.20
CA ALA A 516 -12.07 7.49 -17.53
C ALA A 516 -12.92 8.76 -17.72
N ASP A 517 -12.28 9.93 -17.85
CA ASP A 517 -12.96 11.24 -17.83
C ASP A 517 -12.89 12.05 -19.14
N GLU A 518 -12.19 11.55 -20.17
CA GLU A 518 -12.02 12.27 -21.45
C GLU A 518 -12.76 11.57 -22.60
N VAL A 519 -13.95 12.09 -22.89
CA VAL A 519 -14.71 11.71 -24.08
C VAL A 519 -14.41 12.72 -25.18
N LYS A 520 -13.89 12.24 -26.32
CA LYS A 520 -13.67 13.10 -27.48
C LYS A 520 -15.02 13.39 -28.12
N VAL A 521 -15.42 14.65 -28.08
CA VAL A 521 -16.65 15.14 -28.71
C VAL A 521 -16.31 15.84 -30.01
N ASN A 522 -16.88 15.37 -31.13
CA ASN A 522 -16.83 16.09 -32.41
C ASN A 522 -18.26 16.38 -32.88
N PHE A 523 -18.54 17.61 -33.27
CA PHE A 523 -19.83 17.98 -33.84
C PHE A 523 -19.82 17.84 -35.37
N HIS A 524 -20.82 17.17 -35.92
CA HIS A 524 -21.03 16.98 -37.35
C HIS A 524 -22.39 17.57 -37.76
N GLY A 525 -22.37 18.58 -38.63
CA GLY A 525 -23.58 19.25 -39.10
C GLY A 525 -23.35 20.69 -39.50
N ASP A 526 -24.42 21.49 -39.46
CA ASP A 526 -24.38 22.93 -39.73
C ASP A 526 -23.52 23.67 -38.70
N THR A 527 -22.70 24.63 -39.13
CA THR A 527 -21.89 25.45 -38.21
C THR A 527 -22.75 26.05 -37.09
N LEU A 528 -22.50 25.63 -35.85
CA LEU A 528 -23.23 26.12 -34.67
C LEU A 528 -22.86 27.57 -34.37
N LYS A 529 -23.87 28.41 -34.19
CA LYS A 529 -23.69 29.78 -33.69
C LYS A 529 -23.33 29.72 -32.20
N GLU A 530 -22.73 30.79 -31.67
CA GLU A 530 -22.44 30.89 -30.22
C GLU A 530 -23.70 30.69 -29.37
N GLU A 531 -24.84 31.24 -29.81
CA GLU A 531 -26.15 31.03 -29.19
C GLU A 531 -26.55 29.55 -29.09
N ASP A 532 -26.28 28.76 -30.14
CA ASP A 532 -26.64 27.34 -30.16
C ASP A 532 -25.70 26.54 -29.21
N LYS A 533 -24.43 26.97 -29.05
CA LYS A 533 -23.48 26.38 -28.09
C LYS A 533 -23.86 26.68 -26.64
N VAL A 534 -24.24 27.93 -26.35
CA VAL A 534 -24.79 28.35 -25.05
C VAL A 534 -26.02 27.51 -24.72
N ALA A 535 -26.91 27.33 -25.69
CA ALA A 535 -28.12 26.54 -25.52
C ALA A 535 -27.83 25.06 -25.17
N VAL A 536 -26.90 24.42 -25.89
CA VAL A 536 -26.46 23.05 -25.59
C VAL A 536 -25.93 22.94 -24.16
N LYS A 537 -24.99 23.83 -23.78
CA LYS A 537 -24.39 23.81 -22.44
C LYS A 537 -25.44 24.00 -21.34
N SER A 538 -26.30 24.99 -21.52
CA SER A 538 -27.35 25.33 -20.55
C SER A 538 -28.32 24.18 -20.35
N LEU A 539 -28.71 23.50 -21.42
CA LEU A 539 -29.61 22.35 -21.35
C LEU A 539 -28.95 21.15 -20.65
N THR A 540 -27.67 20.87 -20.96
CA THR A 540 -26.92 19.74 -20.37
C THR A 540 -26.64 19.90 -18.88
N ARG A 541 -26.62 21.14 -18.35
CA ARG A 541 -26.39 21.43 -16.92
C ARG A 541 -27.39 20.76 -15.98
N HIS A 542 -28.60 20.48 -16.46
CA HIS A 542 -29.69 19.94 -15.66
C HIS A 542 -29.72 18.40 -15.59
N SER A 543 -28.95 17.70 -16.43
CA SER A 543 -28.92 16.24 -16.50
C SER A 543 -27.62 15.70 -15.87
N THR A 544 -27.75 14.66 -15.06
CA THR A 544 -26.61 13.94 -14.46
C THR A 544 -26.04 12.86 -15.39
N HIS A 545 -26.61 12.68 -16.57
CA HIS A 545 -26.19 11.65 -17.52
C HIS A 545 -24.78 11.92 -18.07
N VAL A 546 -23.93 10.89 -18.15
CA VAL A 546 -22.51 11.00 -18.56
C VAL A 546 -22.35 11.78 -19.87
N LEU A 547 -23.17 11.50 -20.90
CA LEU A 547 -23.14 12.22 -22.17
C LEU A 547 -23.46 13.73 -22.03
N SER A 548 -24.39 14.10 -21.13
CA SER A 548 -24.71 15.49 -20.83
C SER A 548 -23.55 16.16 -20.12
N SER A 549 -22.93 15.48 -19.14
CA SER A 549 -21.74 15.95 -18.45
C SER A 549 -20.56 16.18 -19.41
N SER A 550 -20.32 15.26 -20.36
CA SER A 550 -19.28 15.42 -21.38
C SER A 550 -19.53 16.60 -22.31
N LEU A 551 -20.79 16.83 -22.74
CA LEU A 551 -21.15 17.98 -23.57
C LEU A 551 -21.09 19.31 -22.79
N TYR A 552 -21.41 19.28 -21.50
CA TYR A 552 -21.27 20.45 -20.61
C TYR A 552 -19.81 20.87 -20.45
N GLU A 553 -18.91 19.92 -20.20
CA GLU A 553 -17.46 20.17 -20.13
C GLU A 553 -16.87 20.55 -21.50
N PHE A 554 -17.37 20.01 -22.61
CA PHE A 554 -16.92 20.39 -23.96
C PHE A 554 -17.05 21.90 -24.22
N TYR A 555 -18.05 22.55 -23.61
CA TYR A 555 -18.27 24.00 -23.69
C TYR A 555 -17.88 24.76 -22.40
N LYS A 556 -16.88 24.29 -21.64
CA LYS A 556 -16.48 24.84 -20.32
C LYS A 556 -16.36 26.38 -20.24
N ASN A 557 -15.87 27.04 -21.29
CA ASN A 557 -15.61 28.48 -21.30
C ASN A 557 -16.85 29.36 -21.60
N ILE A 558 -18.02 28.76 -21.87
CA ILE A 558 -19.25 29.47 -22.21
C ILE A 558 -20.14 29.63 -20.97
N PRO A 559 -20.63 30.82 -20.59
CA PRO A 559 -21.54 30.95 -19.46
C PRO A 559 -22.91 30.32 -19.78
N PRO A 560 -23.49 29.46 -18.90
CA PRO A 560 -24.81 28.90 -19.11
C PRO A 560 -25.92 29.94 -18.83
N GLU A 561 -27.04 29.81 -19.53
CA GLU A 561 -28.25 30.61 -19.40
C GLU A 561 -29.38 29.82 -18.71
N THR A 562 -30.46 30.52 -18.38
CA THR A 562 -31.64 29.93 -17.75
C THR A 562 -32.47 29.13 -18.74
N VAL A 563 -32.76 27.88 -18.38
CA VAL A 563 -33.64 26.98 -19.13
C VAL A 563 -35.05 27.04 -18.54
N VAL A 564 -36.05 27.23 -19.40
CA VAL A 564 -37.48 27.18 -19.06
C VAL A 564 -38.07 25.90 -19.66
N ASP A 565 -39.07 25.29 -19.01
CA ASP A 565 -39.73 24.06 -19.47
C ASP A 565 -38.77 22.89 -19.74
N TYR A 566 -37.80 22.68 -18.85
CA TYR A 566 -36.89 21.54 -18.93
C TYR A 566 -37.65 20.22 -18.77
N ALA A 567 -37.43 19.29 -19.70
CA ALA A 567 -37.96 17.93 -19.64
C ALA A 567 -36.89 16.91 -20.08
N GLU A 568 -36.69 15.89 -19.26
CA GLU A 568 -35.82 14.74 -19.54
C GLU A 568 -36.69 13.50 -19.75
N LEU A 569 -36.58 12.91 -20.94
CA LEU A 569 -37.29 11.70 -21.31
C LEU A 569 -36.32 10.52 -21.25
N PRO A 570 -36.56 9.55 -20.33
CA PRO A 570 -35.68 8.39 -20.16
C PRO A 570 -35.44 7.67 -21.49
N SER A 571 -34.17 7.32 -21.75
CA SER A 571 -33.73 6.63 -22.97
C SER A 571 -33.99 7.35 -24.29
N MET A 572 -34.41 8.62 -24.26
CA MET A 572 -34.67 9.42 -25.46
C MET A 572 -33.79 10.67 -25.52
N GLY A 573 -33.82 11.53 -24.50
CA GLY A 573 -33.07 12.80 -24.51
C GLY A 573 -33.64 13.87 -23.58
N ILE A 574 -33.08 15.07 -23.68
CA ILE A 574 -33.43 16.25 -22.93
C ILE A 574 -33.98 17.34 -23.85
N SER A 575 -34.91 18.16 -23.34
CA SER A 575 -35.51 19.28 -24.06
C SER A 575 -35.78 20.45 -23.14
N GLY A 576 -35.82 21.66 -23.70
CA GLY A 576 -36.12 22.87 -22.96
C GLY A 576 -36.14 24.11 -23.85
N THR A 577 -36.55 25.23 -23.28
CA THR A 577 -36.67 26.52 -23.96
C THR A 577 -35.65 27.50 -23.39
N ILE A 578 -34.82 28.10 -24.25
CA ILE A 578 -33.76 29.05 -23.86
C ILE A 578 -33.92 30.29 -24.75
N ASN A 579 -34.09 31.47 -24.14
CA ASN A 579 -34.38 32.73 -24.84
C ASN A 579 -35.54 32.62 -25.87
N GLY A 580 -36.58 31.84 -25.54
CA GLY A 580 -37.74 31.62 -26.42
C GLY A 580 -37.51 30.64 -27.58
N ARG A 581 -36.33 30.01 -27.68
CA ARG A 581 -36.01 28.99 -28.69
C ARG A 581 -36.13 27.59 -28.11
N GLN A 582 -36.74 26.67 -28.85
CA GLN A 582 -36.94 25.30 -28.40
C GLN A 582 -35.74 24.42 -28.77
N ILE A 583 -35.11 23.81 -27.76
CA ILE A 583 -33.89 23.01 -27.93
C ILE A 583 -34.17 21.57 -27.52
N LYS A 584 -33.73 20.62 -28.35
CA LYS A 584 -33.78 19.19 -28.07
C LYS A 584 -32.40 18.57 -28.30
N LEU A 585 -31.95 17.75 -27.36
CA LEU A 585 -30.73 16.95 -27.42
C LEU A 585 -31.08 15.50 -27.11
N GLY A 586 -30.67 14.55 -27.97
CA GLY A 586 -30.94 13.14 -27.67
C GLY A 586 -30.71 12.20 -28.83
N SER A 587 -31.29 11.00 -28.71
CA SER A 587 -31.21 9.95 -29.71
C SER A 587 -31.83 10.37 -31.05
N ALA A 588 -31.41 9.71 -32.14
CA ALA A 588 -32.02 9.93 -33.45
C ALA A 588 -33.55 9.75 -33.44
N LYS A 589 -34.08 8.79 -32.66
CA LYS A 589 -35.53 8.55 -32.52
C LYS A 589 -36.27 9.70 -31.84
N PHE A 590 -35.59 10.44 -30.98
CA PHE A 590 -36.18 11.56 -30.25
C PHE A 590 -36.27 12.82 -31.11
N ILE A 591 -35.35 12.96 -32.07
CA ILE A 591 -35.20 14.19 -32.87
C ILE A 591 -35.68 14.04 -34.32
N ARG A 592 -35.49 12.87 -34.94
CA ARG A 592 -35.96 12.57 -36.30
C ARG A 592 -37.24 11.76 -36.21
N GLU A 593 -38.34 12.29 -36.73
CA GLU A 593 -39.57 11.51 -36.95
C GLU A 593 -39.34 10.52 -38.11
N GLY A 594 -38.93 9.28 -37.79
CA GLY A 594 -38.77 8.21 -38.77
C GLY A 594 -37.88 7.05 -38.30
N LYS A 595 -38.12 5.84 -38.85
CA LYS A 595 -37.22 4.69 -38.68
C LYS A 595 -35.95 4.92 -39.52
N THR A 596 -34.94 5.52 -38.92
CA THR A 596 -33.56 5.40 -39.43
C THR A 596 -32.83 4.34 -38.62
N GLU A 597 -32.45 3.24 -39.28
CA GLU A 597 -31.40 2.36 -38.77
C GLU A 597 -30.10 3.17 -38.68
N SER A 598 -29.61 3.37 -37.46
CA SER A 598 -28.30 4.00 -37.25
C SER A 598 -27.25 2.98 -37.71
N SER A 599 -26.53 3.33 -38.78
CA SER A 599 -25.43 2.54 -39.34
C SER A 599 -24.07 2.99 -38.80
N SER A 600 -24.03 3.81 -37.75
CA SER A 600 -22.79 4.39 -37.22
C SER A 600 -22.37 3.73 -35.91
N LEU A 601 -21.11 3.33 -35.89
CA LEU A 601 -20.40 2.64 -34.82
C LEU A 601 -19.95 3.60 -33.70
N SER A 602 -20.62 4.74 -33.46
CA SER A 602 -20.26 5.70 -32.40
C SER A 602 -21.50 6.25 -31.70
N THR A 603 -21.35 6.67 -30.45
CA THR A 603 -22.49 7.24 -29.69
C THR A 603 -22.81 8.63 -30.24
N GLU A 604 -23.96 8.75 -30.91
CA GLU A 604 -24.42 9.99 -31.52
C GLU A 604 -25.53 10.66 -30.70
N VAL A 605 -25.33 11.94 -30.37
CA VAL A 605 -26.34 12.79 -29.73
C VAL A 605 -26.76 13.86 -30.72
N TYR A 606 -27.99 13.77 -31.24
CA TYR A 606 -28.52 14.72 -32.20
C TYR A 606 -28.92 16.01 -31.51
N LEU A 607 -28.80 17.14 -32.23
CA LEU A 607 -29.22 18.46 -31.80
C LEU A 607 -30.31 19.00 -32.74
N SER A 608 -31.42 19.45 -32.15
CA SER A 608 -32.44 20.21 -32.85
C SER A 608 -32.71 21.54 -32.16
N VAL A 609 -32.85 22.58 -32.98
CA VAL A 609 -33.18 23.94 -32.57
C VAL A 609 -34.37 24.41 -33.37
N ASP A 610 -35.44 24.83 -32.70
CA ASP A 610 -36.70 25.31 -33.28
C ASP A 610 -37.28 24.32 -34.33
N GLY A 611 -37.22 23.02 -34.01
CA GLY A 611 -37.74 21.94 -34.85
C GLY A 611 -36.85 21.59 -36.06
N LYS A 612 -35.71 22.26 -36.27
CA LYS A 612 -34.74 21.91 -37.32
C LYS A 612 -33.57 21.15 -36.75
N VAL A 613 -33.19 20.04 -37.39
CA VAL A 613 -32.01 19.25 -37.00
C VAL A 613 -30.76 19.99 -37.47
N LYS A 614 -29.88 20.36 -36.55
CA LYS A 614 -28.63 21.09 -36.84
C LYS A 614 -27.47 20.14 -37.12
N GLY A 615 -27.50 18.96 -36.55
CA GLY A 615 -26.41 17.99 -36.64
C GLY A 615 -26.44 17.01 -35.48
N TYR A 616 -25.32 16.37 -35.24
CA TYR A 616 -25.11 15.47 -34.12
C TYR A 616 -23.70 15.59 -33.55
N PHE A 617 -23.58 15.36 -32.25
CA PHE A 617 -22.32 15.17 -31.57
C PHE A 617 -21.95 13.69 -31.65
N SER A 618 -20.78 13.38 -32.17
CA SER A 618 -20.16 12.06 -32.03
C SER A 618 -19.30 12.06 -30.78
N LEU A 619 -19.55 11.09 -29.90
CA LEU A 619 -18.77 10.85 -28.70
C LEU A 619 -18.01 9.54 -28.85
N SER A 620 -16.69 9.60 -28.72
CA SER A 620 -15.80 8.43 -28.77
C SER A 620 -14.86 8.42 -27.58
N ASN A 621 -14.51 7.24 -27.10
CA ASN A 621 -13.54 7.10 -26.02
C ASN A 621 -12.15 7.57 -26.48
N GLN A 622 -11.41 8.22 -25.59
CA GLN A 622 -10.02 8.55 -25.84
C GLN A 622 -9.12 7.45 -25.27
N TYR A 623 -8.22 6.93 -26.10
CA TYR A 623 -7.19 5.99 -25.65
C TYR A 623 -6.10 6.70 -24.86
N ARG A 624 -5.56 6.04 -23.83
CA ARG A 624 -4.46 6.55 -23.02
C ARG A 624 -3.24 6.85 -23.89
N THR A 625 -2.54 7.94 -23.56
CA THR A 625 -1.31 8.35 -24.25
C THR A 625 -0.24 7.26 -24.16
N GLY A 626 0.41 6.96 -25.28
CA GLY A 626 1.46 5.93 -25.35
C GLY A 626 0.95 4.49 -25.44
N LEU A 627 -0.37 4.26 -25.60
CA LEU A 627 -0.93 2.92 -25.76
C LEU A 627 -0.30 2.16 -26.95
N SER A 628 -0.24 2.76 -28.14
CA SER A 628 0.31 2.08 -29.32
C SER A 628 1.77 1.66 -29.13
N GLU A 629 2.60 2.56 -28.57
CA GLU A 629 4.01 2.26 -28.26
C GLU A 629 4.12 1.11 -27.26
N LEU A 630 3.28 1.11 -26.22
CA LEU A 630 3.25 0.04 -25.23
C LEU A 630 2.86 -1.31 -25.85
N ILE A 631 1.87 -1.32 -26.75
CA ILE A 631 1.44 -2.54 -27.43
C ILE A 631 2.54 -3.09 -28.36
N ASP A 632 3.21 -2.21 -29.11
CA ASP A 632 4.37 -2.59 -29.96
C ASP A 632 5.51 -3.21 -29.13
N ASP A 633 5.70 -2.71 -27.90
CA ASP A 633 6.70 -3.20 -26.96
C ASP A 633 6.34 -4.55 -26.31
N LEU A 634 5.05 -4.83 -26.15
CA LEU A 634 4.55 -6.04 -25.49
C LEU A 634 4.27 -7.19 -26.46
N ALA A 635 3.77 -6.89 -27.65
CA ALA A 635 3.35 -7.86 -28.66
C ALA A 635 4.41 -8.92 -29.03
N PRO A 636 5.72 -8.61 -29.11
CA PRO A 636 6.73 -9.61 -29.44
C PRO A 636 6.96 -10.66 -28.34
N LYS A 637 6.52 -10.39 -27.10
CA LYS A 637 6.86 -11.19 -25.91
C LYS A 637 5.67 -11.82 -25.20
N PHE A 638 4.47 -11.30 -25.44
CA PHE A 638 3.26 -11.71 -24.73
C PHE A 638 2.11 -11.91 -25.72
N ASP A 639 1.25 -12.90 -25.44
CA ASP A 639 -0.03 -13.01 -26.13
C ASP A 639 -0.99 -11.95 -25.55
N LEU A 640 -1.47 -11.04 -26.40
CA LEU A 640 -2.30 -9.91 -26.02
C LEU A 640 -3.78 -10.17 -26.29
N HIS A 641 -4.61 -9.83 -25.31
CA HIS A 641 -6.06 -10.01 -25.36
C HIS A 641 -6.76 -8.75 -24.86
N ILE A 642 -7.94 -8.45 -25.41
CA ILE A 642 -8.79 -7.33 -24.96
C ILE A 642 -10.18 -7.87 -24.67
N LEU A 643 -10.72 -7.51 -23.51
CA LEU A 643 -12.10 -7.76 -23.12
C LEU A 643 -12.81 -6.43 -22.91
N SER A 644 -14.04 -6.31 -23.41
CA SER A 644 -14.86 -5.11 -23.26
C SER A 644 -16.31 -5.48 -23.00
N GLY A 645 -16.95 -4.77 -22.08
CA GLY A 645 -18.40 -4.82 -21.88
C GLY A 645 -19.17 -4.07 -22.96
N ASP A 646 -18.54 -3.06 -23.57
CA ASP A 646 -19.14 -2.25 -24.63
C ASP A 646 -19.44 -3.08 -25.90
N ASN A 647 -20.27 -2.50 -26.77
CA ASN A 647 -20.52 -3.03 -28.11
C ASN A 647 -19.28 -2.92 -29.02
N ASP A 648 -19.34 -3.59 -30.17
CA ASP A 648 -18.23 -3.74 -31.12
C ASP A 648 -17.91 -2.49 -31.96
N SER A 649 -18.48 -1.34 -31.59
CA SER A 649 -18.22 -0.02 -32.17
C SER A 649 -16.73 0.29 -32.41
N GLU A 650 -15.88 -0.03 -31.44
CA GLU A 650 -14.45 0.31 -31.47
C GLU A 650 -13.56 -0.78 -32.07
N MET A 651 -14.13 -1.85 -32.62
CA MET A 651 -13.38 -2.99 -33.16
C MET A 651 -12.33 -2.59 -34.20
N GLU A 652 -12.70 -1.77 -35.19
CA GLU A 652 -11.79 -1.36 -36.26
C GLU A 652 -10.65 -0.46 -35.74
N ASN A 653 -10.92 0.38 -34.75
CA ASN A 653 -9.90 1.21 -34.11
C ASN A 653 -8.90 0.35 -33.32
N LEU A 654 -9.39 -0.63 -32.55
CA LEU A 654 -8.51 -1.53 -31.79
C LEU A 654 -7.67 -2.44 -32.68
N LYS A 655 -8.21 -2.90 -33.83
CA LYS A 655 -7.44 -3.69 -34.82
C LYS A 655 -6.28 -2.92 -35.45
N GLN A 656 -6.33 -1.59 -35.49
CA GLN A 656 -5.22 -0.76 -35.97
C GLN A 656 -4.10 -0.62 -34.93
N ILE A 657 -4.46 -0.65 -33.64
CA ILE A 657 -3.52 -0.50 -32.52
C ILE A 657 -2.91 -1.85 -32.13
N PHE A 658 -3.70 -2.92 -32.16
CA PHE A 658 -3.29 -4.25 -31.72
C PHE A 658 -2.90 -5.14 -32.90
N PRO A 659 -1.87 -6.00 -32.74
CA PRO A 659 -1.48 -6.96 -33.78
C PRO A 659 -2.64 -7.87 -34.18
N ALA A 660 -2.65 -8.33 -35.43
CA ALA A 660 -3.71 -9.22 -35.96
C ALA A 660 -3.86 -10.56 -35.20
N LYS A 661 -2.84 -10.99 -34.46
CA LYS A 661 -2.88 -12.21 -33.61
C LYS A 661 -3.63 -11.97 -32.28
N SER A 662 -3.89 -10.73 -31.91
CA SER A 662 -4.53 -10.38 -30.63
C SER A 662 -6.00 -10.80 -30.65
N THR A 663 -6.49 -11.30 -29.52
CA THR A 663 -7.91 -11.67 -29.39
C THR A 663 -8.70 -10.52 -28.78
N ILE A 664 -9.71 -10.02 -29.50
CA ILE A 664 -10.57 -8.92 -29.04
C ILE A 664 -11.98 -9.45 -28.86
N ARG A 665 -12.59 -9.27 -27.68
CA ARG A 665 -13.98 -9.66 -27.39
C ARG A 665 -14.77 -8.49 -26.79
N PHE A 666 -15.94 -8.25 -27.37
CA PHE A 666 -16.91 -7.23 -26.95
C PHE A 666 -18.15 -7.88 -26.32
N ASN A 667 -19.03 -7.07 -25.73
CA ASN A 667 -20.25 -7.52 -25.05
C ASN A 667 -19.98 -8.58 -23.97
N GLN A 668 -18.90 -8.44 -23.21
CA GLN A 668 -18.52 -9.37 -22.13
C GLN A 668 -19.04 -8.87 -20.78
N SER A 669 -19.87 -9.66 -20.10
CA SER A 669 -20.26 -9.39 -18.72
C SER A 669 -19.08 -9.64 -17.75
N PRO A 670 -19.14 -9.16 -16.49
CA PRO A 670 -18.12 -9.45 -15.49
C PRO A 670 -17.86 -10.96 -15.29
N ASN A 671 -18.92 -11.79 -15.35
CA ASN A 671 -18.80 -13.24 -15.27
C ASN A 671 -18.12 -13.83 -16.50
N ASP A 672 -18.40 -13.33 -17.70
CA ASP A 672 -17.74 -13.77 -18.93
C ASP A 672 -16.24 -13.46 -18.90
N LYS A 673 -15.87 -12.28 -18.38
CA LYS A 673 -14.46 -11.90 -18.18
C LYS A 673 -13.76 -12.90 -17.24
N LEU A 674 -14.38 -13.23 -16.10
CA LEU A 674 -13.84 -14.19 -15.14
C LEU A 674 -13.67 -15.59 -15.75
N GLU A 675 -14.70 -16.08 -16.46
CA GLU A 675 -14.66 -17.39 -17.10
C GLU A 675 -13.58 -17.44 -18.19
N TYR A 676 -13.41 -16.36 -18.95
CA TYR A 676 -12.38 -16.23 -19.96
C TYR A 676 -10.97 -16.36 -19.37
N ILE A 677 -10.69 -15.62 -18.29
CA ILE A 677 -9.41 -15.72 -17.56
C ILE A 677 -9.19 -17.14 -17.04
N SER A 678 -10.24 -17.76 -16.49
CA SER A 678 -10.18 -19.12 -15.97
C SER A 678 -9.86 -20.15 -17.06
N ASN A 679 -10.42 -19.98 -18.25
CA ASN A 679 -10.15 -20.85 -19.39
C ASN A 679 -8.72 -20.69 -19.92
N LEU A 680 -8.19 -19.47 -19.99
CA LEU A 680 -6.77 -19.25 -20.32
C LEU A 680 -5.83 -19.94 -19.32
N LYS A 681 -6.17 -19.92 -18.02
CA LYS A 681 -5.38 -20.62 -17.00
C LYS A 681 -5.46 -22.15 -17.15
N LYS A 682 -6.62 -22.71 -17.53
CA LYS A 682 -6.76 -24.14 -17.85
C LYS A 682 -5.90 -24.56 -19.05
N GLU A 683 -5.64 -23.64 -19.98
CA GLU A 683 -4.67 -23.83 -21.08
C GLU A 683 -3.19 -23.71 -20.64
N ASN A 684 -2.91 -23.68 -19.33
CA ASN A 684 -1.59 -23.48 -18.74
C ASN A 684 -0.94 -22.11 -19.06
N LYS A 685 -1.72 -21.12 -19.50
CA LYS A 685 -1.21 -19.75 -19.65
C LYS A 685 -1.08 -19.07 -18.29
N ARG A 686 -0.09 -18.18 -18.17
CA ARG A 686 0.11 -17.31 -17.00
C ARG A 686 -0.40 -15.93 -17.31
N VAL A 687 -1.51 -15.57 -16.68
CA VAL A 687 -2.36 -14.48 -17.12
C VAL A 687 -2.19 -13.26 -16.22
N LEU A 688 -1.81 -12.15 -16.83
CA LEU A 688 -1.85 -10.81 -16.23
C LEU A 688 -3.12 -10.12 -16.71
N MET A 689 -4.04 -9.82 -15.80
CA MET A 689 -5.21 -9.01 -16.10
C MET A 689 -4.93 -7.56 -15.70
N ILE A 690 -5.30 -6.62 -16.57
CA ILE A 690 -5.16 -5.18 -16.31
C ILE A 690 -6.54 -4.56 -16.50
N GLY A 691 -7.02 -3.84 -15.49
CA GLY A 691 -8.29 -3.14 -15.59
C GLY A 691 -8.42 -1.95 -14.65
N ASP A 692 -9.62 -1.41 -14.53
CA ASP A 692 -9.93 -0.27 -13.63
C ASP A 692 -10.21 -0.73 -12.19
N GLY A 693 -10.39 -2.04 -11.98
CA GLY A 693 -10.64 -2.63 -10.68
C GLY A 693 -12.11 -2.68 -10.31
N LEU A 694 -12.93 -1.81 -10.90
CA LEU A 694 -14.34 -1.71 -10.61
C LEU A 694 -15.05 -2.87 -11.28
N ASN A 695 -15.14 -2.86 -12.61
CA ASN A 695 -15.99 -3.78 -13.37
C ASN A 695 -15.38 -5.18 -13.58
N ASP A 696 -14.13 -5.36 -13.18
CA ASP A 696 -13.32 -6.53 -13.48
C ASP A 696 -12.65 -7.14 -12.24
N ALA A 697 -13.06 -6.74 -11.03
CA ALA A 697 -12.57 -7.26 -9.75
C ALA A 697 -12.47 -8.79 -9.70
N GLY A 698 -13.52 -9.49 -10.16
CA GLY A 698 -13.54 -10.95 -10.21
C GLY A 698 -12.52 -11.54 -11.20
N ALA A 699 -12.33 -10.90 -12.36
CA ALA A 699 -11.37 -11.31 -13.39
C ALA A 699 -9.92 -11.02 -12.97
N LEU A 700 -9.66 -9.85 -12.35
CA LEU A 700 -8.37 -9.48 -11.76
C LEU A 700 -7.92 -10.51 -10.74
N LYS A 701 -8.81 -10.90 -9.83
CA LYS A 701 -8.51 -11.88 -8.79
C LYS A 701 -8.34 -13.30 -9.32
N ALA A 702 -9.09 -13.66 -10.37
CA ALA A 702 -8.99 -14.98 -11.01
C ALA A 702 -7.67 -15.15 -11.80
N SER A 703 -7.03 -14.06 -12.21
CA SER A 703 -5.77 -14.08 -12.96
C SER A 703 -4.58 -14.59 -12.12
N ASP A 704 -3.38 -14.71 -12.69
CA ASP A 704 -2.17 -14.96 -11.89
C ASP A 704 -1.70 -13.67 -11.19
N VAL A 705 -1.86 -12.53 -11.87
CA VAL A 705 -1.61 -11.18 -11.33
C VAL A 705 -2.66 -10.22 -11.89
N GLY A 706 -3.41 -9.54 -11.01
CA GLY A 706 -4.32 -8.46 -11.38
C GLY A 706 -3.73 -7.07 -11.12
N ILE A 707 -3.65 -6.21 -12.14
CA ILE A 707 -3.25 -4.81 -12.01
C ILE A 707 -4.46 -3.89 -12.21
N SER A 708 -4.76 -3.06 -11.21
CA SER A 708 -5.72 -1.97 -11.33
C SER A 708 -5.01 -0.70 -11.79
N ILE A 709 -5.54 0.00 -12.79
CA ILE A 709 -5.08 1.34 -13.17
C ILE A 709 -5.89 2.35 -12.38
N ALA A 710 -5.22 3.27 -11.69
CA ALA A 710 -5.86 4.30 -10.87
C ALA A 710 -5.48 5.70 -11.38
N ASP A 711 -6.49 6.50 -11.73
CA ASP A 711 -6.34 7.93 -12.00
C ASP A 711 -6.31 8.75 -10.68
N ASP A 712 -6.99 8.26 -9.63
CA ASP A 712 -6.93 8.77 -8.26
C ASP A 712 -6.51 7.65 -7.29
N ILE A 713 -5.49 7.91 -6.47
CA ILE A 713 -4.94 6.97 -5.47
C ILE A 713 -5.98 6.61 -4.41
N TYR A 714 -7.07 7.37 -4.26
CA TYR A 714 -8.15 7.09 -3.32
C TYR A 714 -9.33 6.29 -3.90
N HIS A 715 -9.35 6.03 -5.21
CA HIS A 715 -10.46 5.37 -5.91
C HIS A 715 -9.96 4.15 -6.69
N PHE A 716 -9.71 3.04 -5.99
CA PHE A 716 -9.23 1.79 -6.57
C PHE A 716 -9.91 0.57 -5.92
N SER A 717 -9.88 -0.56 -6.63
CA SER A 717 -10.48 -1.81 -6.14
C SER A 717 -9.53 -2.64 -5.30
N PRO A 718 -9.99 -3.20 -4.16
CA PRO A 718 -9.19 -4.08 -3.31
C PRO A 718 -8.93 -5.46 -3.93
N ALA A 719 -9.58 -5.79 -5.04
CA ALA A 719 -9.46 -7.10 -5.70
C ALA A 719 -8.21 -7.27 -6.57
N CYS A 720 -7.31 -6.28 -6.62
CA CYS A 720 -6.07 -6.34 -7.40
C CYS A 720 -4.85 -6.76 -6.56
N ASP A 721 -3.84 -7.29 -7.24
CA ASP A 721 -2.51 -7.60 -6.68
C ASP A 721 -1.57 -6.39 -6.74
N ALA A 722 -1.85 -5.44 -7.64
CA ALA A 722 -1.07 -4.23 -7.81
C ALA A 722 -1.91 -3.07 -8.35
N ILE A 723 -1.53 -1.85 -7.97
CA ILE A 723 -2.13 -0.60 -8.43
C ILE A 723 -1.08 0.14 -9.25
N LEU A 724 -1.43 0.51 -10.49
CA LEU A 724 -0.60 1.28 -11.39
C LEU A 724 -1.17 2.69 -11.52
N GLU A 725 -0.33 3.69 -11.26
CA GLU A 725 -0.68 5.08 -11.57
C GLU A 725 -0.97 5.22 -13.06
N ALA A 726 -2.12 5.81 -13.39
CA ALA A 726 -2.54 6.07 -14.76
C ALA A 726 -1.47 6.78 -15.61
N SER A 727 -0.79 7.78 -15.02
CA SER A 727 0.29 8.52 -15.68
C SER A 727 1.50 7.66 -16.07
N LYS A 728 1.65 6.48 -15.46
CA LYS A 728 2.74 5.53 -15.67
C LYS A 728 2.34 4.33 -16.52
N PHE A 729 1.13 4.32 -17.10
CA PHE A 729 0.63 3.21 -17.90
C PHE A 729 1.60 2.75 -19.01
N GLN A 730 2.20 3.70 -19.73
CA GLN A 730 3.21 3.43 -20.77
C GLN A 730 4.46 2.69 -20.25
N GLN A 731 4.74 2.75 -18.94
CA GLN A 731 5.88 2.10 -18.30
C GLN A 731 5.60 0.65 -17.88
N LEU A 732 4.44 0.08 -18.20
CA LEU A 732 4.10 -1.30 -17.85
C LEU A 732 5.17 -2.31 -18.30
N GLN A 733 5.71 -2.17 -19.52
CA GLN A 733 6.79 -3.04 -20.01
C GLN A 733 8.07 -2.91 -19.16
N HIS A 734 8.36 -1.71 -18.65
CA HIS A 734 9.48 -1.46 -17.74
C HIS A 734 9.28 -2.23 -16.42
N PHE A 735 8.10 -2.16 -15.81
CA PHE A 735 7.81 -2.89 -14.56
C PHE A 735 7.93 -4.41 -14.73
N LEU A 736 7.49 -4.95 -15.87
CA LEU A 736 7.68 -6.37 -16.19
C LEU A 736 9.17 -6.74 -16.33
N LYS A 737 10.00 -5.87 -16.94
CA LYS A 737 11.45 -6.08 -17.04
C LYS A 737 12.13 -6.05 -15.67
N VAL A 738 11.77 -5.09 -14.81
CA VAL A 738 12.30 -4.99 -13.44
C VAL A 738 11.95 -6.26 -12.66
N SER A 739 10.70 -6.74 -12.73
CA SER A 739 10.28 -7.99 -12.08
C SER A 739 11.16 -9.19 -12.50
N LYS A 740 11.40 -9.35 -13.81
CA LYS A 740 12.26 -10.41 -14.35
C LYS A 740 13.71 -10.30 -13.86
N ARG A 741 14.28 -9.08 -13.87
CA ARG A 741 15.63 -8.83 -13.37
C ARG A 741 15.74 -9.05 -11.86
N SER A 742 14.72 -8.73 -11.08
CA SER A 742 14.70 -8.97 -9.64
C SER A 742 14.69 -10.46 -9.29
N VAL A 743 13.90 -11.28 -10.00
CA VAL A 743 13.95 -12.74 -9.83
C VAL A 743 15.32 -13.31 -10.25
N LEU A 744 15.96 -12.73 -11.28
CA LEU A 744 17.34 -13.09 -11.62
C LEU A 744 18.32 -12.76 -10.49
N ILE A 745 18.19 -11.59 -9.85
CA ILE A 745 19.02 -11.24 -8.68
C ILE A 745 18.84 -12.26 -7.57
N VAL A 746 17.60 -12.68 -7.26
CA VAL A 746 17.36 -13.73 -6.26
C VAL A 746 18.12 -15.01 -6.61
N LYS A 747 18.09 -15.45 -7.87
CA LYS A 747 18.85 -16.62 -8.33
C LYS A 747 20.37 -16.43 -8.22
N LEU A 748 20.89 -15.23 -8.53
CA LEU A 748 22.30 -14.90 -8.37
C LEU A 748 22.71 -14.88 -6.89
N SER A 749 21.87 -14.35 -6.01
CA SER A 749 22.05 -14.40 -4.56
C SER A 749 22.10 -15.85 -4.05
N PHE A 750 21.27 -16.74 -4.59
CA PHE A 750 21.33 -18.17 -4.28
C PHE A 750 22.68 -18.77 -4.70
N ILE A 751 23.13 -18.51 -5.93
CA ILE A 751 24.43 -18.97 -6.42
C ILE A 751 25.56 -18.47 -5.51
N LEU A 752 25.53 -17.18 -5.14
CA LEU A 752 26.51 -16.59 -4.23
C LEU A 752 26.49 -17.28 -2.85
N SER A 753 25.31 -17.51 -2.27
CA SER A 753 25.17 -18.24 -1.01
C SER A 753 25.72 -19.66 -1.09
N PHE A 754 25.48 -20.38 -2.19
CA PHE A 754 26.04 -21.72 -2.39
C PHE A 754 27.57 -21.70 -2.51
N LEU A 755 28.14 -20.74 -3.24
CA LEU A 755 29.60 -20.60 -3.35
C LEU A 755 30.23 -20.37 -1.98
N TYR A 756 29.67 -19.48 -1.15
CA TYR A 756 30.13 -19.26 0.22
C TYR A 756 30.13 -20.56 1.04
N ASN A 757 29.04 -21.34 0.97
CA ASN A 757 28.93 -22.60 1.70
C ASN A 757 29.93 -23.65 1.20
N ILE A 758 30.18 -23.72 -0.12
CA ILE A 758 31.20 -24.63 -0.69
C ILE A 758 32.60 -24.25 -0.19
N PHE A 759 32.96 -22.96 -0.22
CA PHE A 759 34.26 -22.49 0.29
C PHE A 759 34.41 -22.78 1.78
N GLY A 760 33.40 -22.52 2.59
CA GLY A 760 33.44 -22.84 4.02
C GLY A 760 33.54 -24.35 4.28
N LEU A 761 32.79 -25.15 3.52
CA LEU A 761 32.80 -26.61 3.62
C LEU A 761 34.18 -27.20 3.30
N TYR A 762 34.87 -26.64 2.30
CA TYR A 762 36.22 -27.04 1.93
C TYR A 762 37.19 -26.98 3.12
N PHE A 763 37.17 -25.89 3.90
CA PHE A 763 38.01 -25.76 5.10
C PHE A 763 37.48 -26.55 6.30
N ALA A 764 36.15 -26.69 6.42
CA ALA A 764 35.53 -27.44 7.51
C ALA A 764 35.85 -28.93 7.42
N VAL A 765 35.76 -29.54 6.23
CA VAL A 765 36.08 -30.97 6.03
C VAL A 765 37.56 -31.27 6.31
N GLN A 766 38.45 -30.29 6.14
CA GLN A 766 39.88 -30.44 6.48
C GLN A 766 40.16 -30.32 8.00
N GLY A 767 39.17 -29.99 8.82
CA GLY A 767 39.35 -29.77 10.26
C GLY A 767 40.20 -28.54 10.60
N ILE A 768 40.40 -27.62 9.64
CA ILE A 768 41.15 -26.37 9.83
C ILE A 768 40.25 -25.28 10.43
N LEU A 769 38.96 -25.34 10.10
CA LEU A 769 38.00 -24.34 10.54
C LEU A 769 37.49 -24.63 11.95
N SER A 770 37.65 -23.67 12.86
CA SER A 770 37.05 -23.77 14.20
C SER A 770 35.55 -23.43 14.16
N PRO A 771 34.74 -24.01 15.06
CA PRO A 771 33.31 -23.73 15.18
C PRO A 771 32.97 -22.25 15.38
N ILE A 772 33.83 -21.48 16.06
CA ILE A 772 33.66 -20.02 16.22
C ILE A 772 33.78 -19.31 14.88
N VAL A 773 34.81 -19.65 14.09
CA VAL A 773 35.01 -19.04 12.77
C VAL A 773 33.84 -19.41 11.86
N ALA A 774 33.37 -20.67 11.92
CA ALA A 774 32.15 -21.11 11.24
C ALA A 774 30.92 -20.28 11.63
N ALA A 775 30.72 -20.05 12.93
CA ALA A 775 29.61 -19.27 13.47
C ALA A 775 29.67 -17.79 13.06
N LEU A 776 30.86 -17.22 12.88
CA LEU A 776 31.07 -15.83 12.44
C LEU A 776 30.91 -15.67 10.91
N LEU A 777 31.34 -16.66 10.12
CA LEU A 777 31.17 -16.65 8.67
C LEU A 777 29.69 -16.65 8.25
N MET A 778 28.80 -17.24 9.05
CA MET A 778 27.37 -17.32 8.73
C MET A 778 26.63 -15.95 8.71
N PRO A 779 26.68 -15.12 9.76
CA PRO A 779 26.15 -13.76 9.72
C PRO A 779 26.80 -12.92 8.62
N ILE A 780 28.11 -13.04 8.41
CA ILE A 780 28.82 -12.30 7.35
C ILE A 780 28.28 -12.69 5.98
N SER A 781 28.16 -13.99 5.69
CA SER A 781 27.57 -14.48 4.44
C SER A 781 26.16 -13.94 4.22
N SER A 782 25.31 -13.98 5.26
CA SER A 782 23.95 -13.46 5.21
C SER A 782 23.91 -11.96 4.92
N ILE A 783 24.73 -11.17 5.61
CA ILE A 783 24.85 -9.73 5.40
C ILE A 783 25.36 -9.43 3.99
N SER A 784 26.39 -10.14 3.50
CA SER A 784 26.93 -9.96 2.15
C SER A 784 25.90 -10.25 1.06
N VAL A 785 25.13 -11.33 1.21
CA VAL A 785 24.07 -11.70 0.26
C VAL A 785 22.92 -10.69 0.27
N VAL A 786 22.51 -10.22 1.46
CA VAL A 786 21.48 -9.17 1.60
C VAL A 786 21.95 -7.84 1.03
N ALA A 787 23.20 -7.45 1.30
CA ALA A 787 23.81 -6.24 0.75
C ALA A 787 23.86 -6.32 -0.77
N PHE A 788 24.36 -7.43 -1.34
CA PHE A 788 24.37 -7.67 -2.78
C PHE A 788 22.96 -7.54 -3.37
N ALA A 789 21.98 -8.26 -2.82
CA ALA A 789 20.59 -8.20 -3.28
C ALA A 789 20.06 -6.76 -3.29
N THR A 790 20.31 -6.00 -2.23
CA THR A 790 19.82 -4.62 -2.06
C THR A 790 20.52 -3.64 -3.01
N PHE A 791 21.85 -3.70 -3.14
CA PHE A 791 22.61 -2.81 -4.02
C PHE A 791 22.30 -3.10 -5.49
N THR A 792 22.24 -4.37 -5.89
CA THR A 792 21.97 -4.73 -7.28
C THR A 792 20.53 -4.40 -7.68
N THR A 793 19.55 -4.59 -6.79
CA THR A 793 18.16 -4.17 -7.07
C THR A 793 18.03 -2.65 -7.20
N ASN A 794 18.70 -1.87 -6.34
CA ASN A 794 18.74 -0.41 -6.46
C ASN A 794 19.42 0.04 -7.77
N TYR A 795 20.53 -0.59 -8.14
CA TYR A 795 21.25 -0.28 -9.37
C TYR A 795 20.40 -0.55 -10.62
N ILE A 796 19.71 -1.69 -10.67
CA ILE A 796 18.86 -2.05 -11.81
C ILE A 796 17.69 -1.06 -11.96
N ALA A 797 17.04 -0.66 -10.87
CA ALA A 797 15.98 0.33 -10.91
C ALA A 797 16.46 1.72 -11.39
N GLN A 798 17.75 2.05 -11.19
CA GLN A 798 18.34 3.31 -11.64
C GLN A 798 18.99 3.25 -13.02
N SER A 799 19.23 2.06 -13.57
CA SER A 799 20.01 1.88 -14.80
C SER A 799 19.32 2.50 -16.03
N LYS A 800 20.07 3.32 -16.79
CA LYS A 800 19.60 4.00 -18.00
C LYS A 800 19.15 3.03 -19.11
N GLU A 801 19.65 1.80 -19.11
CA GLU A 801 19.24 0.73 -20.04
C GLU A 801 17.73 0.42 -20.03
N ILE A 802 17.03 0.74 -18.94
CA ILE A 802 15.59 0.53 -18.80
C ILE A 802 14.80 1.85 -18.88
N ASN A 803 15.49 3.01 -18.89
CA ASN A 803 14.93 4.37 -18.90
C ASN A 803 14.96 5.03 -20.29
N ASN A 804 14.95 4.26 -21.38
CA ASN A 804 14.83 4.85 -22.72
C ASN A 804 13.49 5.60 -22.84
N LYS A 805 13.53 6.91 -22.57
CA LYS A 805 12.56 7.88 -23.04
C LYS A 805 12.70 7.99 -24.56
N PRO A 806 11.59 8.14 -25.32
CA PRO A 806 11.66 8.90 -26.55
C PRO A 806 11.90 10.36 -26.15
N GLU A 807 13.12 10.87 -26.36
CA GLU A 807 13.35 12.32 -26.36
C GLU A 807 12.67 12.91 -27.59
N SER A 808 11.43 13.38 -27.42
CA SER A 808 10.81 14.32 -28.35
C SER A 808 10.68 15.69 -27.68
N ASN A 809 11.50 16.64 -28.14
CA ASN A 809 11.21 18.07 -28.23
C ASN A 809 10.94 18.88 -26.96
N ILE A 810 11.85 18.88 -25.97
CA ILE A 810 11.89 19.95 -24.94
C ILE A 810 13.18 20.79 -24.99
N GLU A 811 14.26 20.30 -25.63
CA GLU A 811 15.52 21.06 -25.73
C GLU A 811 15.49 22.24 -26.70
N ALA A 812 14.49 22.38 -27.57
CA ALA A 812 14.39 23.53 -28.48
C ALA A 812 13.92 24.84 -27.80
N SER A 813 13.41 24.80 -26.56
CA SER A 813 12.90 25.99 -25.85
C SER A 813 13.90 26.62 -24.86
N LYS A 814 14.95 25.89 -24.46
CA LYS A 814 15.95 26.38 -23.50
C LYS A 814 17.16 27.03 -24.17
N THR A 815 17.46 26.68 -25.42
CA THR A 815 18.61 27.23 -26.17
C THR A 815 18.35 28.63 -26.73
N THR A 816 17.10 29.04 -26.90
CA THR A 816 16.74 30.39 -27.36
C THR A 816 16.69 31.43 -26.24
N ALA A 817 16.67 31.01 -24.97
CA ALA A 817 16.69 31.91 -23.81
C ALA A 817 18.11 32.26 -23.32
N SER A 818 19.13 31.41 -23.57
CA SER A 818 20.52 31.71 -23.17
C SER A 818 21.28 32.56 -24.20
N LEU A 819 20.88 32.53 -25.48
CA LEU A 819 21.53 33.31 -26.55
C LEU A 819 21.09 34.79 -26.61
N LYS A 820 20.04 35.20 -25.89
CA LYS A 820 19.61 36.61 -25.79
C LYS A 820 20.24 37.39 -24.63
N LYS A 821 20.98 36.75 -23.73
CA LYS A 821 21.62 37.40 -22.56
C LYS A 821 23.12 37.69 -22.72
N THR A 822 23.73 37.34 -23.86
CA THR A 822 25.18 37.49 -24.08
C THR A 822 25.54 38.48 -25.20
N VAL A 823 24.59 39.29 -25.69
CA VAL A 823 24.84 40.33 -26.72
C VAL A 823 24.44 41.75 -26.25
N GLN A 824 24.19 41.93 -24.96
CA GLN A 824 24.15 43.27 -24.35
C GLN A 824 25.04 43.25 -23.11
N LEU A 825 26.18 43.93 -23.25
CA LEU A 825 27.33 44.08 -22.34
C LEU A 825 28.51 43.17 -22.71
N ASN A 826 29.43 43.81 -23.44
CA ASN A 826 30.74 43.40 -23.99
C ASN A 826 30.74 42.86 -25.42
#